data_AF-A0AAD5J3B4-F1
#
_entry.id   AF-A0AAD5J3B4-F1
#
_cell.length_a   1.000
_cell.length_b   1.000
_cell.length_c   1.000
_cell.angle_alpha   90.00
_cell.angle_beta   90.00
_cell.angle_gamma   90.00
#
_symmetry.space_group_name_H-M   'P 1'
#
loop_
_entity.id
_entity.type
_entity.pdbx_description
1 polymer ?
#
loop_
_entity_poly.entity_id
_entity_poly.type
_entity_poly.pdbx_seq_one_letter_code
_entity_poly.pdbx_strand_id
1 'polypeptide(L)'
;MCNARARGGVLLLLLVVVVLHCNVVTQGSNTGPRWQTLSGDPPLVIARGGFSGLLPDSSLESYALAVMLSVPDVMLWCDVQLTKDAIGICFPDVKLQNASNIEYVYKGKDKAYLVNGVPTQGRFPIDYTIKDLANVSLTQGVYSRTSKFDGNVYAILTVEDLFRQVKPQGLWLNIQHDAFYAQHNLSMRSYILSVSRRVAVSYISSPEVGFLRSIAARFNPKITKLVFHFLKQAEIEPTTNQTYGSLLGNLTFIKTFASGILVPKDYIWPIDASQYLLRHTSLVTDAHKEGLEVFASDFSNDVPYSFNFSYDPLAECLHFIDNGDFSVDGILSTFPITPSSAIVDLKVISKNGASGDFPSCTNLAYQQAISDGADVIDCPVQMSKDGTLFCFSSINLSNGTTASQSKYSNYAMTIPEIMETSGIFAFNLTWDEIQTLSPDVSNPFTDYTLFRNPKFKNAGNFLKLSDFLTLAKNSTTLSGVLISIENAPYLAEKQGLGVTEAVMTALKDSGYDNQTDLKVMIQSTNSSVLMKFKDNDKYEIVYKIEESIRDASNATVEGIKKFADSVVVNKVSVFPVNNLFLTGLTDVVAKLQAVKLPVYVELFSNEFVSQAWDFASDATVEINSFVLGTGISGVITDFPKTATRYRNIDHITFINSKNFHFNIFASNNITIDSVYIVAPGDSPNTDGIHIAISNNVQVLNSVIATGDDCVSIGPGSKNINISNVHCGPGHGISIGSLGGSPNEEDVIGVHVTNCNITNTMNGVRIKSWAKPYQTSL
;
A
#
# COMPACT_ATOMS: atom_id res chain seq x y z
N MET A 1 5.66 -49.34 -37.89
CA MET A 1 6.52 -49.44 -36.68
C MET A 1 7.49 -48.25 -36.78
N CYS A 2 7.56 -47.26 -35.89
CA CYS A 2 7.41 -47.24 -34.44
C CYS A 2 6.70 -45.97 -33.94
N ASN A 3 6.21 -46.08 -32.72
CA ASN A 3 5.25 -45.22 -32.03
C ASN A 3 5.94 -44.25 -31.05
N ALA A 4 5.18 -43.22 -30.69
CA ALA A 4 5.49 -42.08 -29.83
C ALA A 4 6.16 -42.35 -28.47
N ARG A 5 6.93 -41.35 -27.99
CA ARG A 5 6.93 -40.86 -26.60
C ARG A 5 7.63 -39.50 -26.51
N ALA A 6 6.86 -38.42 -26.65
CA ALA A 6 7.23 -37.10 -26.18
C ALA A 6 6.99 -37.06 -24.65
N ARG A 7 8.04 -36.85 -23.87
CA ARG A 7 7.94 -36.40 -22.48
C ARG A 7 8.14 -34.89 -22.49
N GLY A 8 7.08 -34.14 -22.22
CA GLY A 8 7.14 -32.72 -21.96
C GLY A 8 7.95 -32.45 -20.70
N GLY A 9 9.08 -31.79 -20.86
CA GLY A 9 9.75 -31.09 -19.76
C GLY A 9 9.00 -29.80 -19.51
N VAL A 10 8.44 -29.68 -18.30
CA VAL A 10 7.89 -28.43 -17.78
C VAL A 10 9.04 -27.41 -17.73
N LEU A 11 8.87 -26.32 -18.48
CA LEU A 11 9.71 -25.15 -18.42
C LEU A 11 9.46 -24.50 -17.05
N LEU A 12 10.28 -24.84 -16.05
CA LEU A 12 10.34 -24.08 -14.80
C LEU A 12 10.91 -22.71 -15.16
N LEU A 13 10.04 -21.69 -15.25
CA LEU A 13 10.46 -20.31 -15.13
C LEU A 13 11.08 -20.16 -13.74
N LEU A 14 12.41 -20.18 -13.68
CA LEU A 14 13.20 -19.68 -12.57
C LEU A 14 12.93 -18.17 -12.47
N LEU A 15 11.82 -17.81 -11.82
CA LEU A 15 11.70 -16.53 -11.15
C LEU A 15 12.63 -16.65 -9.93
N VAL A 16 13.84 -16.13 -10.07
CA VAL A 16 14.71 -15.85 -8.92
C VAL A 16 14.04 -14.69 -8.18
N VAL A 17 13.05 -15.01 -7.35
CA VAL A 17 12.64 -14.11 -6.27
C VAL A 17 13.75 -14.22 -5.23
N VAL A 18 14.53 -13.16 -5.08
CA VAL A 18 15.55 -13.06 -4.02
C VAL A 18 14.84 -13.25 -2.68
N VAL A 19 15.11 -14.38 -2.04
CA VAL A 19 14.51 -14.80 -0.77
C VAL A 19 15.12 -13.98 0.37
N LEU A 20 14.31 -13.22 1.08
CA LEU A 20 14.73 -12.45 2.26
C LEU A 20 13.94 -12.89 3.50
N HIS A 21 14.66 -13.36 4.50
CA HIS A 21 14.13 -13.58 5.84
C HIS A 21 14.32 -12.28 6.63
N CYS A 22 13.23 -11.57 6.93
CA CYS A 22 13.27 -10.37 7.76
C CYS A 22 13.25 -10.73 9.25
N ASN A 23 14.20 -10.20 10.01
CA ASN A 23 14.05 -9.94 11.44
C ASN A 23 14.33 -8.46 11.63
N VAL A 24 13.30 -7.63 11.87
CA VAL A 24 13.49 -6.26 12.33
C VAL A 24 12.46 -5.91 13.40
N VAL A 25 12.97 -5.23 14.42
CA VAL A 25 12.31 -4.75 15.64
C VAL A 25 11.37 -3.59 15.30
N THR A 26 10.19 -3.59 15.92
CA THR A 26 9.18 -2.52 15.83
C THR A 26 9.79 -1.15 16.17
N GLN A 27 9.71 -0.20 15.23
CA GLN A 27 10.07 1.20 15.49
C GLN A 27 8.91 1.92 16.19
N GLY A 28 9.08 2.20 17.48
CA GLY A 28 8.35 3.26 18.15
C GLY A 28 8.99 4.61 17.82
N SER A 29 8.24 5.50 17.18
CA SER A 29 8.54 6.93 17.08
C SER A 29 7.41 7.70 17.76
N ASN A 30 7.78 8.48 18.78
CA ASN A 30 6.91 9.28 19.63
C ASN A 30 6.40 10.53 18.91
N THR A 31 5.12 10.53 18.49
CA THR A 31 4.26 11.73 18.38
C THR A 31 2.79 11.28 18.38
N GLY A 32 2.26 10.86 19.54
CA GLY A 32 0.89 10.31 19.66
C GLY A 32 0.68 9.00 18.88
N PRO A 33 -0.33 8.19 19.22
CA PRO A 33 -0.63 7.01 18.42
C PRO A 33 -1.25 7.48 17.10
N ARG A 34 -0.53 7.27 15.97
CA ARG A 34 -1.07 7.46 14.61
C ARG A 34 -2.35 6.65 14.41
N TRP A 35 -2.39 5.47 14.97
CA TRP A 35 -3.47 4.52 14.85
C TRP A 35 -4.36 4.58 16.09
N GLN A 36 -5.66 4.72 15.90
CA GLN A 36 -6.65 4.70 16.98
C GLN A 36 -7.03 3.27 17.36
N THR A 37 -6.04 2.37 17.39
CA THR A 37 -6.15 1.00 17.90
C THR A 37 -6.15 1.02 19.42
N LEU A 38 -6.49 -0.10 20.07
CA LEU A 38 -6.52 -0.18 21.52
C LEU A 38 -5.14 0.08 22.15
N SER A 39 -4.06 -0.38 21.50
CA SER A 39 -2.69 -0.16 21.99
C SER A 39 -2.02 1.09 21.43
N GLY A 40 -2.56 1.66 20.35
CA GLY A 40 -1.93 2.74 19.58
C GLY A 40 -0.88 2.25 18.57
N ASP A 41 -0.63 0.94 18.52
CA ASP A 41 0.26 0.30 17.54
C ASP A 41 -0.43 0.15 16.17
N PRO A 42 0.33 -0.05 15.08
CA PRO A 42 -0.24 -0.39 13.78
C PRO A 42 -1.18 -1.62 13.83
N PRO A 43 -2.29 -1.62 13.08
CA PRO A 43 -3.17 -2.79 12.98
C PRO A 43 -2.41 -4.04 12.51
N LEU A 44 -2.81 -5.22 13.00
CA LEU A 44 -2.23 -6.49 12.56
C LEU A 44 -2.76 -6.90 11.18
N VAL A 45 -1.87 -7.38 10.32
CA VAL A 45 -2.26 -8.12 9.10
C VAL A 45 -2.34 -9.60 9.41
N ILE A 46 -3.50 -10.21 9.18
CA ILE A 46 -3.74 -11.62 9.45
C ILE A 46 -4.05 -12.34 8.13
N ALA A 47 -3.19 -13.27 7.74
CA ALA A 47 -3.27 -14.01 6.48
C ALA A 47 -4.11 -15.30 6.64
N ARG A 48 -5.36 -15.27 6.20
CA ARG A 48 -6.32 -16.39 6.28
C ARG A 48 -5.85 -17.57 5.42
N GLY A 49 -5.28 -18.60 6.05
CA GLY A 49 -4.74 -19.75 5.32
C GLY A 49 -3.54 -19.40 4.43
N GLY A 50 -2.83 -18.31 4.76
CA GLY A 50 -1.77 -17.72 3.92
C GLY A 50 -2.33 -16.78 2.83
N PHE A 51 -1.74 -16.83 1.65
CA PHE A 51 -2.23 -16.13 0.44
C PHE A 51 -3.29 -16.97 -0.29
N SER A 52 -4.35 -17.35 0.42
CA SER A 52 -5.42 -18.24 -0.06
C SER A 52 -6.29 -17.64 -1.17
N GLY A 53 -6.18 -16.33 -1.41
CA GLY A 53 -6.72 -15.64 -2.58
C GLY A 53 -6.14 -16.11 -3.91
N LEU A 54 -4.92 -16.65 -3.89
CA LEU A 54 -4.19 -17.09 -5.09
C LEU A 54 -3.94 -18.60 -5.09
N LEU A 55 -3.50 -19.15 -3.96
CA LEU A 55 -3.10 -20.55 -3.81
C LEU A 55 -4.14 -21.34 -2.99
N PRO A 56 -4.15 -22.69 -3.05
CA PRO A 56 -4.97 -23.50 -2.16
C PRO A 56 -4.72 -23.16 -0.69
N ASP A 57 -5.80 -22.89 0.03
CA ASP A 57 -5.78 -22.47 1.43
C ASP A 57 -4.97 -23.44 2.29
N SER A 58 -4.18 -22.89 3.21
CA SER A 58 -3.41 -23.64 4.20
C SER A 58 -2.31 -24.55 3.61
N SER A 59 -1.98 -24.41 2.33
CA SER A 59 -0.79 -25.01 1.73
C SER A 59 0.49 -24.34 2.24
N LEU A 60 1.60 -25.07 2.22
CA LEU A 60 2.92 -24.54 2.61
C LEU A 60 3.29 -23.31 1.78
N GLU A 61 3.00 -23.36 0.48
CA GLU A 61 3.26 -22.33 -0.51
C GLU A 61 2.40 -21.09 -0.26
N SER A 62 1.12 -21.28 0.09
CA SER A 62 0.23 -20.17 0.47
C SER A 62 0.76 -19.42 1.70
N TYR A 63 1.17 -20.15 2.74
CA TYR A 63 1.75 -19.55 3.95
C TYR A 63 3.10 -18.89 3.68
N ALA A 64 4.00 -19.56 2.95
CA ALA A 64 5.30 -19.02 2.60
C ALA A 64 5.19 -17.74 1.76
N LEU A 65 4.25 -17.71 0.82
CA LEU A 65 3.99 -16.52 -0.01
C LEU A 65 3.43 -15.36 0.82
N ALA A 66 2.56 -15.64 1.79
CA ALA A 66 2.05 -14.60 2.69
C ALA A 66 3.16 -13.95 3.51
N VAL A 67 4.07 -14.75 4.10
CA VAL A 67 5.24 -14.24 4.83
C VAL A 67 6.17 -13.44 3.92
N MET A 68 6.30 -13.85 2.66
CA MET A 68 7.18 -13.20 1.69
C MET A 68 6.67 -11.83 1.20
N LEU A 69 5.35 -11.68 1.01
CA LEU A 69 4.78 -10.51 0.33
C LEU A 69 4.04 -9.54 1.26
N SER A 70 3.85 -9.88 2.53
CA SER A 70 3.13 -9.05 3.49
C SER A 70 4.09 -8.25 4.39
N VAL A 71 3.54 -7.47 5.31
CA VAL A 71 4.32 -6.88 6.41
C VAL A 71 5.11 -7.95 7.19
N PRO A 72 6.30 -7.64 7.72
CA PRO A 72 7.18 -8.63 8.36
C PRO A 72 6.54 -9.41 9.51
N ASP A 73 5.64 -8.78 10.27
CA ASP A 73 4.94 -9.34 11.42
C ASP A 73 3.56 -9.92 11.09
N VAL A 74 3.33 -10.26 9.81
CA VAL A 74 2.10 -10.93 9.37
C VAL A 74 1.78 -12.15 10.23
N MET A 75 0.55 -12.19 10.72
CA MET A 75 0.04 -13.27 11.53
C MET A 75 -0.53 -14.37 10.61
N LEU A 76 -0.07 -15.61 10.76
CA LEU A 76 -0.62 -16.72 9.97
C LEU A 76 -1.83 -17.33 10.67
N TRP A 77 -2.95 -17.40 9.95
CA TRP A 77 -4.20 -17.96 10.45
C TRP A 77 -4.38 -19.40 9.99
N CYS A 78 -4.67 -20.28 10.93
CA CYS A 78 -4.97 -21.69 10.71
C CYS A 78 -6.32 -22.06 11.31
N ASP A 79 -7.26 -22.49 10.47
CA ASP A 79 -8.49 -23.16 10.89
C ASP A 79 -8.16 -24.60 11.31
N VAL A 80 -8.28 -24.89 12.60
CA VAL A 80 -7.85 -26.17 13.16
C VAL A 80 -8.96 -27.21 13.05
N GLN A 81 -8.67 -28.34 12.40
CA GLN A 81 -9.54 -29.51 12.39
C GLN A 81 -8.82 -30.72 13.00
N LEU A 82 -9.52 -31.58 13.77
CA LEU A 82 -8.92 -32.78 14.35
C LEU A 82 -9.16 -34.02 13.49
N THR A 83 -8.09 -34.73 13.18
CA THR A 83 -8.14 -36.06 12.57
C THR A 83 -8.65 -37.12 13.57
N LYS A 84 -8.95 -38.31 13.07
CA LYS A 84 -9.36 -39.48 13.87
C LYS A 84 -8.40 -39.83 15.00
N ASP A 85 -7.10 -39.61 14.78
CA ASP A 85 -6.01 -39.84 15.73
C ASP A 85 -5.64 -38.59 16.55
N ALA A 86 -6.57 -37.61 16.63
CA ALA A 86 -6.47 -36.40 17.45
C ALA A 86 -5.29 -35.48 17.09
N ILE A 87 -4.87 -35.48 15.82
CA ILE A 87 -3.86 -34.55 15.29
C ILE A 87 -4.58 -33.35 14.67
N GLY A 88 -4.12 -32.14 14.97
CA GLY A 88 -4.70 -30.92 14.40
C GLY A 88 -4.04 -30.54 13.09
N ILE A 89 -4.86 -30.41 12.06
CA ILE A 89 -4.48 -29.96 10.73
C ILE A 89 -5.00 -28.54 10.48
N CYS A 90 -4.29 -27.78 9.65
CA CYS A 90 -4.77 -26.51 9.13
C CYS A 90 -5.62 -26.78 7.89
N PHE A 91 -6.93 -26.57 8.00
CA PHE A 91 -7.88 -26.87 6.94
C PHE A 91 -9.13 -25.98 7.06
N PRO A 92 -9.55 -25.29 5.98
CA PRO A 92 -10.53 -24.20 6.07
C PRO A 92 -11.99 -24.64 6.34
N ASP A 93 -12.32 -25.92 6.18
CA ASP A 93 -13.69 -26.43 6.29
C ASP A 93 -13.74 -27.81 6.96
N VAL A 94 -14.77 -28.07 7.77
CA VAL A 94 -14.98 -29.39 8.41
C VAL A 94 -15.25 -30.51 7.39
N LYS A 95 -15.66 -30.17 6.17
CA LYS A 95 -15.81 -31.08 5.04
C LYS A 95 -14.55 -31.03 4.18
N LEU A 96 -13.79 -32.13 4.18
CA LEU A 96 -12.51 -32.21 3.47
C LEU A 96 -12.64 -32.01 1.96
N GLN A 97 -13.78 -32.35 1.35
CA GLN A 97 -13.97 -32.16 -0.10
C GLN A 97 -14.07 -30.69 -0.52
N ASN A 98 -14.30 -29.76 0.41
CA ASN A 98 -14.47 -28.35 0.07
C ASN A 98 -13.15 -27.65 -0.28
N ALA A 99 -12.00 -28.21 0.08
CA ALA A 99 -10.69 -27.63 -0.21
C ALA A 99 -9.61 -28.71 -0.48
N SER A 100 -10.03 -29.91 -0.92
CA SER A 100 -9.09 -30.97 -1.28
C SER A 100 -9.64 -31.92 -2.33
N ASN A 101 -8.74 -32.72 -2.91
CA ASN A 101 -9.06 -33.76 -3.87
C ASN A 101 -9.59 -35.08 -3.24
N ILE A 102 -9.98 -35.06 -1.96
CA ILE A 102 -10.32 -36.29 -1.20
C ILE A 102 -11.40 -37.14 -1.87
N GLU A 103 -12.29 -36.53 -2.67
CA GLU A 103 -13.35 -37.26 -3.37
C GLU A 103 -12.81 -38.26 -4.40
N TYR A 104 -11.69 -37.90 -5.02
CA TYR A 104 -11.02 -38.73 -6.02
C TYR A 104 -10.19 -39.84 -5.36
N VAL A 105 -9.64 -39.56 -4.17
CA VAL A 105 -8.85 -40.52 -3.37
C VAL A 105 -9.75 -41.56 -2.71
N TYR A 106 -10.89 -41.15 -2.14
CA TYR A 106 -11.82 -42.00 -1.40
C TYR A 106 -13.24 -41.93 -1.97
N LYS A 107 -13.49 -42.67 -3.06
CA LYS A 107 -14.79 -42.74 -3.75
C LYS A 107 -15.88 -43.40 -2.88
N GLY A 108 -17.07 -42.79 -2.82
CA GLY A 108 -18.26 -43.36 -2.18
C GLY A 108 -18.20 -43.52 -0.65
N LYS A 109 -17.39 -42.69 0.04
CA LYS A 109 -17.18 -42.75 1.49
C LYS A 109 -17.84 -41.63 2.28
N ASP A 110 -18.84 -40.97 1.71
CA ASP A 110 -19.53 -39.89 2.41
C ASP A 110 -20.26 -40.43 3.63
N LYS A 111 -20.16 -39.69 4.74
CA LYS A 111 -20.93 -39.94 5.96
C LYS A 111 -21.82 -38.75 6.24
N ALA A 112 -22.86 -38.99 7.03
CA ALA A 112 -23.72 -37.95 7.55
C ALA A 112 -23.49 -37.81 9.06
N TYR A 113 -23.14 -36.61 9.49
CA TYR A 113 -23.01 -36.25 10.91
C TYR A 113 -23.83 -35.02 11.24
N LEU A 114 -24.16 -34.83 12.51
CA LEU A 114 -24.76 -33.60 13.00
C LEU A 114 -23.65 -32.61 13.34
N VAL A 115 -23.47 -31.60 12.50
CA VAL A 115 -22.55 -30.48 12.78
C VAL A 115 -23.39 -29.34 13.32
N ASN A 116 -23.18 -28.97 14.60
CA ASN A 116 -23.98 -27.97 15.31
C ASN A 116 -25.51 -28.25 15.22
N GLY A 117 -25.90 -29.53 15.28
CA GLY A 117 -27.30 -29.96 15.19
C GLY A 117 -27.87 -30.07 13.77
N VAL A 118 -27.09 -29.70 12.73
CA VAL A 118 -27.52 -29.78 11.33
C VAL A 118 -26.98 -31.05 10.67
N PRO A 119 -27.84 -31.92 10.09
CA PRO A 119 -27.41 -33.05 9.28
C PRO A 119 -26.55 -32.60 8.11
N THR A 120 -25.28 -32.98 8.12
CA THR A 120 -24.27 -32.57 7.13
C THR A 120 -23.66 -33.82 6.53
N GLN A 121 -23.75 -33.95 5.21
CA GLN A 121 -23.17 -35.06 4.46
C GLN A 121 -21.82 -34.64 3.86
N GLY A 122 -20.82 -35.51 3.97
CA GLY A 122 -19.48 -35.26 3.44
C GLY A 122 -18.41 -36.21 3.97
N ARG A 123 -17.15 -35.86 3.75
CA ARG A 123 -15.99 -36.56 4.31
C ARG A 123 -15.35 -35.69 5.39
N PHE A 124 -15.25 -36.23 6.60
CA PHE A 124 -14.87 -35.45 7.77
C PHE A 124 -13.48 -35.85 8.27
N PRO A 125 -12.66 -34.91 8.80
CA PRO A 125 -11.36 -35.20 9.39
C PRO A 125 -11.37 -36.34 10.41
N ILE A 126 -12.42 -36.44 11.21
CA ILE A 126 -12.60 -37.48 12.25
C ILE A 126 -12.65 -38.91 11.71
N ASP A 127 -12.83 -39.10 10.41
CA ASP A 127 -12.89 -40.42 9.77
C ASP A 127 -11.54 -40.96 9.33
N TYR A 128 -10.52 -40.09 9.29
CA TYR A 128 -9.21 -40.36 8.70
C TYR A 128 -8.11 -40.05 9.71
N THR A 129 -7.11 -40.92 9.81
CA THR A 129 -5.86 -40.61 10.51
C THR A 129 -5.01 -39.66 9.67
N ILE A 130 -4.00 -39.01 10.25
CA ILE A 130 -3.08 -38.18 9.46
C ILE A 130 -2.40 -38.96 8.33
N LYS A 131 -2.15 -40.27 8.56
CA LYS A 131 -1.56 -41.17 7.55
C LYS A 131 -2.52 -41.45 6.40
N ASP A 132 -3.82 -41.55 6.68
CA ASP A 132 -4.83 -41.74 5.64
C ASP A 132 -4.95 -40.51 4.73
N LEU A 133 -4.62 -39.32 5.24
CA LEU A 133 -4.63 -38.05 4.53
C LEU A 133 -3.34 -37.75 3.75
N ALA A 134 -2.30 -38.59 3.86
CA ALA A 134 -1.01 -38.34 3.21
C ALA A 134 -1.08 -38.27 1.66
N ASN A 135 -2.07 -38.93 1.06
CA ASN A 135 -2.31 -38.91 -0.39
C ASN A 135 -3.43 -37.93 -0.81
N VAL A 136 -3.98 -37.18 0.15
CA VAL A 136 -4.97 -36.13 -0.11
C VAL A 136 -4.22 -34.83 -0.29
N SER A 137 -4.55 -34.10 -1.35
CA SER A 137 -3.93 -32.82 -1.69
C SER A 137 -4.94 -31.69 -1.61
N LEU A 138 -4.49 -30.56 -1.07
CA LEU A 138 -5.25 -29.32 -1.05
C LEU A 138 -5.53 -28.84 -2.48
N THR A 139 -6.72 -28.28 -2.67
CA THR A 139 -7.19 -27.69 -3.92
C THR A 139 -7.91 -26.39 -3.64
N GLN A 140 -8.07 -25.54 -4.64
CA GLN A 140 -8.81 -24.30 -4.53
C GLN A 140 -10.28 -24.60 -4.14
N GLY A 141 -10.70 -24.09 -2.97
CA GLY A 141 -12.04 -24.32 -2.44
C GLY A 141 -13.08 -23.29 -2.89
N VAL A 142 -12.63 -22.17 -3.44
CA VAL A 142 -13.50 -21.11 -3.98
C VAL A 142 -13.58 -21.24 -5.49
N TYR A 143 -14.71 -21.69 -6.03
CA TYR A 143 -14.87 -22.00 -7.45
C TYR A 143 -14.68 -20.80 -8.41
N SER A 144 -14.83 -19.56 -7.93
CA SER A 144 -14.53 -18.35 -8.72
C SER A 144 -13.03 -18.09 -8.86
N ARG A 145 -12.19 -18.65 -7.98
CA ARG A 145 -10.73 -18.53 -8.03
C ARG A 145 -10.16 -19.54 -9.03
N THR A 146 -8.96 -19.25 -9.54
CA THR A 146 -8.33 -20.11 -10.53
C THR A 146 -7.90 -21.45 -9.94
N SER A 147 -8.28 -22.55 -10.60
CA SER A 147 -7.81 -23.91 -10.28
C SER A 147 -6.46 -24.26 -10.91
N LYS A 148 -5.76 -23.29 -11.52
CA LYS A 148 -4.46 -23.52 -12.19
C LYS A 148 -3.38 -24.07 -11.27
N PHE A 149 -3.50 -23.83 -9.97
CA PHE A 149 -2.58 -24.34 -8.97
C PHE A 149 -3.01 -25.70 -8.42
N ASP A 150 -4.20 -26.21 -8.76
CA ASP A 150 -4.64 -27.54 -8.34
C ASP A 150 -3.80 -28.63 -9.02
N GLY A 151 -3.65 -29.78 -8.35
CA GLY A 151 -2.89 -30.91 -8.89
C GLY A 151 -1.37 -30.86 -8.64
N ASN A 152 -0.86 -29.83 -7.95
CA ASN A 152 0.54 -29.72 -7.54
C ASN A 152 0.88 -30.48 -6.24
N VAL A 153 -0.01 -31.37 -5.79
CA VAL A 153 0.21 -32.26 -4.62
C VAL A 153 0.53 -31.50 -3.32
N TYR A 154 -0.18 -30.40 -3.07
CA TYR A 154 -0.06 -29.65 -1.82
C TYR A 154 -0.54 -30.49 -0.63
N ALA A 155 0.36 -30.85 0.26
CA ALA A 155 0.03 -31.67 1.43
C ALA A 155 -0.79 -30.88 2.47
N ILE A 156 -1.69 -31.57 3.16
CA ILE A 156 -2.36 -31.02 4.34
C ILE A 156 -1.34 -30.90 5.48
N LEU A 157 -1.16 -29.69 6.01
CA LEU A 157 -0.21 -29.43 7.09
C LEU A 157 -0.83 -29.67 8.46
N THR A 158 -0.03 -30.22 9.38
CA THR A 158 -0.31 -30.12 10.82
C THR A 158 0.06 -28.74 11.34
N VAL A 159 -0.50 -28.33 12.47
CA VAL A 159 -0.14 -27.05 13.12
C VAL A 159 1.35 -27.00 13.46
N GLU A 160 1.93 -28.11 13.94
CA GLU A 160 3.36 -28.22 14.22
C GLU A 160 4.22 -28.12 12.95
N ASP A 161 3.76 -28.69 11.83
CA ASP A 161 4.49 -28.62 10.55
C ASP A 161 4.48 -27.21 9.98
N LEU A 162 3.33 -26.51 10.03
CA LEU A 162 3.24 -25.09 9.68
C LEU A 162 4.28 -24.27 10.47
N PHE A 163 4.29 -24.42 11.79
CA PHE A 163 5.21 -23.67 12.65
C PHE A 163 6.69 -23.98 12.35
N ARG A 164 7.04 -25.25 12.13
CA ARG A 164 8.45 -25.66 11.89
C ARG A 164 8.95 -25.29 10.50
N GLN A 165 8.11 -25.43 9.49
CA GLN A 165 8.50 -25.26 8.09
C GLN A 165 8.46 -23.78 7.67
N VAL A 166 7.42 -23.04 8.09
CA VAL A 166 7.26 -21.62 7.72
C VAL A 166 7.89 -20.68 8.74
N LYS A 167 7.96 -21.09 10.02
CA LYS A 167 8.51 -20.28 11.14
C LYS A 167 7.91 -18.86 11.20
N PRO A 168 6.58 -18.73 11.30
CA PRO A 168 5.94 -17.41 11.33
C PRO A 168 6.30 -16.65 12.61
N GLN A 169 6.34 -15.32 12.52
CA GLN A 169 6.53 -14.44 13.67
C GLN A 169 5.34 -14.53 14.66
N GLY A 170 4.13 -14.78 14.14
CA GLY A 170 2.95 -15.04 14.94
C GLY A 170 2.04 -16.09 14.31
N LEU A 171 1.43 -16.92 15.15
CA LEU A 171 0.44 -17.93 14.74
C LEU A 171 -0.90 -17.69 15.43
N TRP A 172 -1.96 -17.70 14.63
CA TRP A 172 -3.36 -17.58 15.05
C TRP A 172 -4.10 -18.89 14.77
N LEU A 173 -4.63 -19.51 15.82
CA LEU A 173 -5.41 -20.75 15.72
C LEU A 173 -6.89 -20.46 15.90
N ASN A 174 -7.70 -20.74 14.88
CA ASN A 174 -9.15 -20.62 14.96
C ASN A 174 -9.79 -21.98 15.20
N ILE A 175 -10.54 -22.09 16.30
CA ILE A 175 -11.14 -23.33 16.78
C ILE A 175 -12.64 -23.26 16.56
N GLN A 176 -13.14 -24.16 15.72
CA GLN A 176 -14.56 -24.27 15.38
C GLN A 176 -15.06 -25.67 15.69
N HIS A 177 -16.35 -25.77 16.01
CA HIS A 177 -17.08 -27.03 16.20
C HIS A 177 -16.58 -27.90 17.37
N ASP A 178 -16.18 -27.31 18.51
CA ASP A 178 -15.72 -28.06 19.70
C ASP A 178 -16.76 -29.10 20.15
N ALA A 179 -18.04 -28.73 20.14
CA ALA A 179 -19.14 -29.66 20.46
C ALA A 179 -19.22 -30.87 19.51
N PHE A 180 -18.96 -30.69 18.21
CA PHE A 180 -18.92 -31.78 17.23
C PHE A 180 -17.76 -32.74 17.54
N TYR A 181 -16.56 -32.22 17.78
CA TYR A 181 -15.41 -33.04 18.13
C TYR A 181 -15.62 -33.81 19.45
N ALA A 182 -16.25 -33.18 20.44
CA ALA A 182 -16.60 -33.82 21.71
C ALA A 182 -17.55 -35.01 21.54
N GLN A 183 -18.54 -34.92 20.63
CA GLN A 183 -19.46 -36.02 20.31
C GLN A 183 -18.72 -37.24 19.72
N HIS A 184 -17.53 -37.03 19.17
CA HIS A 184 -16.70 -38.06 18.55
C HIS A 184 -15.50 -38.47 19.41
N ASN A 185 -15.56 -38.22 20.73
CA ASN A 185 -14.50 -38.53 21.70
C ASN A 185 -13.15 -37.83 21.39
N LEU A 186 -13.19 -36.71 20.69
CA LEU A 186 -12.05 -35.83 20.45
C LEU A 186 -12.20 -34.57 21.30
N SER A 187 -11.09 -33.90 21.62
CA SER A 187 -11.11 -32.72 22.49
C SER A 187 -10.21 -31.63 21.93
N MET A 188 -10.82 -30.58 21.36
CA MET A 188 -10.07 -29.39 20.91
C MET A 188 -9.35 -28.74 22.08
N ARG A 189 -9.99 -28.70 23.26
CA ARG A 189 -9.37 -28.20 24.50
C ARG A 189 -8.06 -28.93 24.81
N SER A 190 -8.08 -30.27 24.80
CA SER A 190 -6.89 -31.08 25.13
C SER A 190 -5.80 -30.92 24.08
N TYR A 191 -6.19 -30.87 22.80
CA TYR A 191 -5.27 -30.62 21.70
C TYR A 191 -4.59 -29.24 21.83
N ILE A 192 -5.36 -28.17 22.03
CA ILE A 192 -4.84 -26.80 22.10
C ILE A 192 -3.89 -26.60 23.27
N LEU A 193 -4.21 -27.16 24.44
CA LEU A 193 -3.30 -27.13 25.59
C LEU A 193 -2.01 -27.92 25.35
N SER A 194 -2.06 -28.97 24.53
CA SER A 194 -0.90 -29.80 24.18
C SER A 194 -0.02 -29.16 23.10
N VAL A 195 -0.61 -28.62 22.03
CA VAL A 195 0.13 -28.00 20.92
C VAL A 195 0.77 -26.69 21.36
N SER A 196 0.10 -25.89 22.20
CA SER A 196 0.64 -24.60 22.69
C SER A 196 1.86 -24.73 23.61
N ARG A 197 2.21 -25.96 24.04
CA ARG A 197 3.48 -26.24 24.75
C ARG A 197 4.66 -26.44 23.81
N ARG A 198 4.38 -26.69 22.53
CA ARG A 198 5.34 -27.10 21.49
C ARG A 198 5.44 -26.05 20.38
N VAL A 199 4.41 -25.24 20.22
CA VAL A 199 4.26 -24.18 19.22
C VAL A 199 3.93 -22.88 19.95
N ALA A 200 4.60 -21.79 19.58
CA ALA A 200 4.26 -20.46 20.08
C ALA A 200 2.97 -19.99 19.38
N VAL A 201 1.87 -19.90 20.14
CA VAL A 201 0.57 -19.45 19.65
C VAL A 201 0.28 -18.07 20.21
N SER A 202 0.13 -17.09 19.33
CA SER A 202 -0.12 -15.69 19.69
C SER A 202 -1.60 -15.44 19.96
N TYR A 203 -2.48 -16.06 19.16
CA TYR A 203 -3.93 -15.90 19.26
C TYR A 203 -4.66 -17.23 19.14
N ILE A 204 -5.71 -17.38 19.95
CA ILE A 204 -6.68 -18.48 19.82
C ILE A 204 -8.06 -17.85 19.70
N SER A 205 -8.74 -18.08 18.59
CA SER A 205 -10.12 -17.64 18.40
C SER A 205 -11.10 -18.80 18.39
N SER A 206 -12.35 -18.51 18.76
CA SER A 206 -13.44 -19.45 18.57
C SER A 206 -14.78 -18.72 18.55
N PRO A 207 -15.76 -19.20 17.77
CA PRO A 207 -17.12 -18.70 17.84
C PRO A 207 -17.90 -19.30 19.03
N GLU A 208 -17.34 -20.27 19.76
CA GLU A 208 -18.02 -20.95 20.87
C GLU A 208 -17.60 -20.40 22.24
N VAL A 209 -18.53 -19.77 22.95
CA VAL A 209 -18.29 -19.17 24.28
C VAL A 209 -17.86 -20.24 25.28
N GLY A 210 -18.48 -21.42 25.24
CA GLY A 210 -18.16 -22.54 26.12
C GLY A 210 -16.71 -22.99 25.97
N PHE A 211 -16.21 -23.06 24.73
CA PHE A 211 -14.83 -23.43 24.45
C PHE A 211 -13.85 -22.40 25.05
N LEU A 212 -14.01 -21.11 24.73
CA LEU A 212 -13.11 -20.06 25.23
C LEU A 212 -13.09 -19.99 26.76
N ARG A 213 -14.26 -20.04 27.41
CA ARG A 213 -14.35 -20.06 28.89
C ARG A 213 -13.66 -21.28 29.49
N SER A 214 -13.68 -22.42 28.80
CA SER A 214 -13.01 -23.65 29.27
C SER A 214 -11.47 -23.55 29.28
N ILE A 215 -10.88 -22.68 28.45
CA ILE A 215 -9.43 -22.50 28.32
C ILE A 215 -8.92 -21.18 28.92
N ALA A 216 -9.77 -20.20 29.17
CA ALA A 216 -9.38 -18.86 29.64
C ALA A 216 -8.41 -18.88 30.82
N ALA A 217 -8.70 -19.66 31.86
CA ALA A 217 -7.83 -19.76 33.05
C ALA A 217 -6.50 -20.50 32.82
N ARG A 218 -6.25 -21.04 31.62
CA ARG A 218 -5.06 -21.82 31.27
C ARG A 218 -4.05 -21.04 30.43
N PHE A 219 -4.44 -19.90 29.88
CA PHE A 219 -3.57 -19.07 29.05
C PHE A 219 -3.31 -17.71 29.71
N ASN A 220 -2.08 -17.23 29.55
CA ASN A 220 -1.71 -15.88 29.98
C ASN A 220 -2.04 -14.91 28.83
N PRO A 221 -2.96 -13.94 29.01
CA PRO A 221 -3.38 -13.03 27.95
C PRO A 221 -2.27 -12.10 27.46
N LYS A 222 -1.14 -11.99 28.17
CA LYS A 222 0.06 -11.28 27.68
C LYS A 222 0.88 -12.07 26.66
N ILE A 223 0.68 -13.38 26.59
CA ILE A 223 1.42 -14.30 25.70
C ILE A 223 0.50 -14.81 24.61
N THR A 224 -0.66 -15.33 24.99
CA THR A 224 -1.66 -15.88 24.07
C THR A 224 -2.99 -15.21 24.35
N LYS A 225 -3.47 -14.42 23.39
CA LYS A 225 -4.75 -13.72 23.50
C LYS A 225 -5.89 -14.60 23.02
N LEU A 226 -7.00 -14.57 23.77
CA LEU A 226 -8.22 -15.26 23.39
C LEU A 226 -9.15 -14.29 22.68
N VAL A 227 -9.69 -14.68 21.52
CA VAL A 227 -10.52 -13.81 20.69
C VAL A 227 -11.88 -14.46 20.42
N PHE A 228 -12.95 -13.75 20.73
CA PHE A 228 -14.30 -14.24 20.42
C PHE A 228 -14.64 -13.94 18.97
N HIS A 229 -14.93 -14.97 18.18
CA HIS A 229 -15.21 -14.84 16.76
C HIS A 229 -16.72 -14.77 16.52
N PHE A 230 -17.21 -13.61 16.09
CA PHE A 230 -18.60 -13.44 15.71
C PHE A 230 -18.85 -14.03 14.33
N LEU A 231 -19.96 -14.76 14.18
CA LEU A 231 -20.49 -15.15 12.87
C LEU A 231 -21.54 -14.13 12.43
N LYS A 232 -22.50 -14.50 11.57
CA LYS A 232 -23.59 -13.56 11.19
C LYS A 232 -24.48 -13.24 12.38
N GLN A 233 -25.03 -12.01 12.42
CA GLN A 233 -25.79 -11.52 13.57
C GLN A 233 -26.98 -12.41 13.96
N ALA A 234 -27.62 -13.07 13.00
CA ALA A 234 -28.78 -13.94 13.21
C ALA A 234 -28.40 -15.38 13.62
N GLU A 235 -27.14 -15.78 13.48
CA GLU A 235 -26.70 -17.10 13.88
C GLU A 235 -26.67 -17.24 15.41
N ILE A 236 -26.89 -18.46 15.90
CA ILE A 236 -27.00 -18.77 17.32
C ILE A 236 -25.67 -19.34 17.81
N GLU A 237 -25.15 -18.76 18.89
CA GLU A 237 -24.01 -19.32 19.60
C GLU A 237 -24.46 -20.53 20.45
N PRO A 238 -23.84 -21.71 20.27
CA PRO A 238 -24.40 -22.97 20.77
C PRO A 238 -24.39 -23.11 22.29
N THR A 239 -23.52 -22.39 23.02
CA THR A 239 -23.40 -22.52 24.48
C THR A 239 -24.42 -21.67 25.23
N THR A 240 -24.62 -20.44 24.77
CA THR A 240 -25.47 -19.43 25.40
C THR A 240 -26.88 -19.43 24.83
N ASN A 241 -27.08 -20.07 23.66
CA ASN A 241 -28.33 -20.08 22.92
C ASN A 241 -28.87 -18.67 22.62
N GLN A 242 -27.95 -17.71 22.47
CA GLN A 242 -28.21 -16.34 22.05
C GLN A 242 -27.69 -16.11 20.64
N THR A 243 -28.26 -15.14 19.93
CA THR A 243 -27.72 -14.74 18.64
C THR A 243 -26.41 -13.97 18.81
N TYR A 244 -25.50 -14.06 17.84
CA TYR A 244 -24.27 -13.26 17.86
C TYR A 244 -24.55 -11.75 17.93
N GLY A 245 -25.62 -11.27 17.29
CA GLY A 245 -26.05 -9.88 17.41
C GLY A 245 -26.48 -9.49 18.83
N SER A 246 -27.14 -10.39 19.57
CA SER A 246 -27.48 -10.17 20.98
C SER A 246 -26.25 -10.15 21.88
N LEU A 247 -25.28 -11.04 21.64
CA LEU A 247 -24.02 -11.09 22.39
C LEU A 247 -23.17 -9.83 22.18
N LEU A 248 -23.22 -9.23 21.00
CA LEU A 248 -22.52 -7.98 20.68
C LEU A 248 -22.93 -6.84 21.62
N GLY A 249 -24.19 -6.81 22.06
CA GLY A 249 -24.71 -5.82 23.00
C GLY A 249 -24.17 -5.95 24.42
N ASN A 250 -23.36 -6.97 24.73
CA ASN A 250 -22.80 -7.20 26.06
C ASN A 250 -21.28 -7.47 26.01
N LEU A 251 -20.53 -6.44 25.62
CA LEU A 251 -19.06 -6.48 25.54
C LEU A 251 -18.40 -6.77 26.90
N THR A 252 -18.98 -6.30 28.02
CA THR A 252 -18.49 -6.61 29.37
C THR A 252 -18.51 -8.11 29.68
N PHE A 253 -19.54 -8.84 29.23
CA PHE A 253 -19.60 -10.29 29.34
C PHE A 253 -18.50 -10.96 28.54
N ILE A 254 -18.27 -10.52 27.30
CA ILE A 254 -17.21 -11.05 26.43
C ILE A 254 -15.82 -10.82 27.04
N LYS A 255 -15.60 -9.64 27.61
CA LYS A 255 -14.34 -9.29 28.30
C LYS A 255 -13.98 -10.22 29.45
N THR A 256 -14.95 -10.94 30.03
CA THR A 256 -14.67 -11.91 31.10
C THR A 256 -13.87 -13.13 30.64
N PHE A 257 -13.82 -13.41 29.33
CA PHE A 257 -13.12 -14.59 28.79
C PHE A 257 -12.28 -14.31 27.54
N ALA A 258 -12.41 -13.14 26.91
CA ALA A 258 -11.66 -12.77 25.72
C ALA A 258 -10.86 -11.46 25.92
N SER A 259 -9.74 -11.36 25.20
CA SER A 259 -8.92 -10.16 25.09
C SER A 259 -9.28 -9.32 23.86
N GLY A 260 -9.99 -9.90 22.89
CA GLY A 260 -10.52 -9.20 21.73
C GLY A 260 -11.70 -9.91 21.07
N ILE A 261 -12.21 -9.31 20.01
CA ILE A 261 -13.30 -9.82 19.18
C ILE A 261 -12.87 -9.81 17.71
N LEU A 262 -13.27 -10.83 16.96
CA LEU A 262 -13.15 -10.88 15.50
C LEU A 262 -14.56 -10.79 14.93
N VAL A 263 -14.84 -9.79 14.10
CA VAL A 263 -16.18 -9.50 13.58
C VAL A 263 -16.18 -9.38 12.06
N PRO A 264 -17.23 -9.88 11.37
CA PRO A 264 -17.46 -9.57 9.96
C PRO A 264 -17.49 -8.06 9.74
N LYS A 265 -16.90 -7.59 8.65
CA LYS A 265 -16.77 -6.16 8.35
C LYS A 265 -18.10 -5.37 8.41
N ASP A 266 -19.22 -6.02 8.09
CA ASP A 266 -20.57 -5.45 8.14
C ASP A 266 -21.08 -5.11 9.56
N TYR A 267 -20.42 -5.63 10.61
CA TYR A 267 -20.71 -5.21 12.00
C TYR A 267 -20.20 -3.79 12.28
N ILE A 268 -19.14 -3.38 11.58
CA ILE A 268 -18.49 -2.08 11.77
C ILE A 268 -19.06 -1.09 10.76
N TRP A 269 -19.07 -1.46 9.48
CA TRP A 269 -19.59 -0.67 8.37
C TRP A 269 -20.72 -1.43 7.69
N PRO A 270 -21.96 -1.29 8.18
CA PRO A 270 -23.10 -1.99 7.58
C PRO A 270 -23.33 -1.51 6.16
N ILE A 271 -23.81 -2.41 5.28
CA ILE A 271 -24.24 -2.08 3.93
C ILE A 271 -25.75 -2.16 3.80
N ASP A 272 -26.32 -1.28 2.98
CA ASP A 272 -27.73 -1.36 2.63
C ASP A 272 -28.01 -2.41 1.52
N ALA A 273 -29.28 -2.59 1.20
CA ALA A 273 -29.70 -3.52 0.14
C ALA A 273 -29.16 -3.13 -1.25
N SER A 274 -28.68 -1.91 -1.44
CA SER A 274 -28.08 -1.38 -2.66
C SER A 274 -26.54 -1.43 -2.62
N GLN A 275 -25.93 -2.11 -1.64
CA GLN A 275 -24.48 -2.26 -1.47
C GLN A 275 -23.72 -0.96 -1.16
N TYR A 276 -24.40 0.08 -0.67
CA TYR A 276 -23.75 1.28 -0.17
C TYR A 276 -23.54 1.20 1.34
N LEU A 277 -22.43 1.74 1.82
CA LEU A 277 -22.14 1.89 3.24
C LEU A 277 -23.22 2.76 3.89
N LEU A 278 -23.73 2.24 5.00
CA LEU A 278 -24.43 3.01 6.01
C LEU A 278 -23.40 3.64 6.97
N ARG A 279 -23.89 4.46 7.89
CA ARG A 279 -23.06 5.01 8.95
C ARG A 279 -22.43 3.87 9.76
N HIS A 280 -21.13 3.96 10.04
CA HIS A 280 -20.46 2.98 10.90
C HIS A 280 -21.12 2.90 12.28
N THR A 281 -21.01 1.74 12.90
CA THR A 281 -21.46 1.51 14.27
C THR A 281 -20.42 2.05 15.27
N SER A 282 -20.81 2.15 16.55
CA SER A 282 -19.88 2.50 17.63
C SER A 282 -19.03 1.32 18.11
N LEU A 283 -19.16 0.14 17.48
CA LEU A 283 -18.61 -1.13 17.96
C LEU A 283 -17.13 -1.06 18.31
N VAL A 284 -16.30 -0.50 17.42
CA VAL A 284 -14.85 -0.42 17.63
C VAL A 284 -14.55 0.41 18.88
N THR A 285 -15.10 1.62 18.93
CA THR A 285 -14.89 2.53 20.07
C THR A 285 -15.43 1.98 21.39
N ASP A 286 -16.56 1.26 21.38
CA ASP A 286 -17.15 0.69 22.59
C ASP A 286 -16.39 -0.54 23.07
N ALA A 287 -15.90 -1.39 22.15
CA ALA A 287 -15.01 -2.50 22.48
C ALA A 287 -13.68 -2.01 23.05
N HIS A 288 -13.09 -0.96 22.46
CA HIS A 288 -11.86 -0.36 22.98
C HIS A 288 -12.04 0.22 24.39
N LYS A 289 -13.17 0.87 24.68
CA LYS A 289 -13.48 1.35 26.05
C LYS A 289 -13.54 0.21 27.07
N GLU A 290 -14.01 -0.98 26.66
CA GLU A 290 -14.02 -2.20 27.48
C GLU A 290 -12.66 -2.94 27.48
N GLY A 291 -11.66 -2.40 26.78
CA GLY A 291 -10.33 -2.97 26.64
C GLY A 291 -10.29 -4.23 25.79
N LEU A 292 -11.18 -4.38 24.82
CA LEU A 292 -11.20 -5.46 23.82
C LEU A 292 -10.58 -4.98 22.52
N GLU A 293 -9.62 -5.71 21.99
CA GLU A 293 -9.14 -5.52 20.62
C GLU A 293 -10.24 -5.91 19.61
N VAL A 294 -10.31 -5.23 18.47
CA VAL A 294 -11.28 -5.49 17.41
C VAL A 294 -10.55 -5.84 16.13
N PHE A 295 -10.78 -7.07 15.65
CA PHE A 295 -10.26 -7.56 14.38
C PHE A 295 -11.42 -7.64 13.38
N ALA A 296 -11.21 -7.17 12.15
CA ALA A 296 -12.22 -7.22 11.11
C ALA A 296 -11.95 -8.38 10.13
N SER A 297 -12.98 -9.16 9.81
CA SER A 297 -12.92 -10.30 8.88
C SER A 297 -13.65 -10.02 7.57
N ASP A 298 -13.59 -11.00 6.66
CA ASP A 298 -14.26 -11.00 5.35
C ASP A 298 -13.68 -9.98 4.34
N PHE A 299 -12.38 -9.73 4.45
CA PHE A 299 -11.60 -9.02 3.43
C PHE A 299 -11.12 -10.00 2.36
N SER A 300 -11.50 -9.72 1.12
CA SER A 300 -11.12 -10.49 -0.06
C SER A 300 -11.23 -9.59 -1.27
N ASN A 301 -10.22 -9.58 -2.12
CA ASN A 301 -10.16 -8.65 -3.26
C ASN A 301 -11.05 -9.12 -4.44
N ASP A 302 -11.59 -10.33 -4.35
CA ASP A 302 -12.25 -11.05 -5.42
C ASP A 302 -13.72 -11.38 -5.11
N VAL A 303 -14.32 -10.63 -4.19
CA VAL A 303 -15.75 -10.70 -3.87
C VAL A 303 -16.40 -9.31 -4.07
N PRO A 304 -17.71 -9.22 -4.28
CA PRO A 304 -18.40 -7.94 -4.20
C PRO A 304 -18.26 -7.33 -2.79
N TYR A 305 -17.91 -6.05 -2.74
CA TYR A 305 -17.96 -5.22 -1.54
C TYR A 305 -18.50 -3.83 -1.91
N SER A 306 -18.67 -2.97 -0.92
CA SER A 306 -19.47 -1.76 -1.07
C SER A 306 -19.05 -0.88 -2.24
N PHE A 307 -20.04 -0.36 -2.99
CA PHE A 307 -19.80 0.57 -4.10
C PHE A 307 -19.14 1.88 -3.64
N ASN A 308 -19.21 2.24 -2.36
CA ASN A 308 -18.47 3.38 -1.81
C ASN A 308 -16.97 3.29 -2.07
N PHE A 309 -16.41 2.08 -2.13
CA PHE A 309 -15.00 1.86 -2.39
C PHE A 309 -14.68 1.69 -3.87
N SER A 310 -15.67 1.71 -4.77
CA SER A 310 -15.47 1.52 -6.22
C SER A 310 -14.63 0.28 -6.59
N TYR A 311 -14.76 -0.79 -5.80
CA TYR A 311 -13.96 -2.01 -5.93
C TYR A 311 -12.43 -1.80 -5.79
N ASP A 312 -12.03 -0.78 -5.03
CA ASP A 312 -10.67 -0.62 -4.54
C ASP A 312 -10.53 -1.29 -3.17
N PRO A 313 -9.81 -2.42 -3.06
CA PRO A 313 -9.68 -3.15 -1.81
C PRO A 313 -8.71 -2.46 -0.83
N LEU A 314 -7.83 -1.58 -1.32
CA LEU A 314 -6.97 -0.77 -0.46
C LEU A 314 -7.79 0.34 0.19
N ALA A 315 -8.64 1.02 -0.57
CA ALA A 315 -9.56 2.03 -0.04
C ALA A 315 -10.51 1.42 1.01
N GLU A 316 -11.00 0.20 0.78
CA GLU A 316 -11.76 -0.55 1.79
C GLU A 316 -10.92 -0.76 3.06
N CYS A 317 -9.69 -1.28 2.95
CA CYS A 317 -8.82 -1.50 4.12
C CYS A 317 -8.58 -0.20 4.90
N LEU A 318 -8.21 0.90 4.22
CA LEU A 318 -7.95 2.21 4.82
C LEU A 318 -9.16 2.71 5.61
N HIS A 319 -10.39 2.45 5.15
CA HIS A 319 -11.60 2.88 5.85
C HIS A 319 -11.82 2.21 7.22
N PHE A 320 -11.16 1.09 7.48
CA PHE A 320 -11.22 0.37 8.76
C PHE A 320 -10.05 0.74 9.69
N ILE A 321 -8.97 1.32 9.17
CA ILE A 321 -7.74 1.58 9.94
C ILE A 321 -7.35 3.04 10.04
N ASP A 322 -7.76 3.90 9.10
CA ASP A 322 -7.34 5.31 9.02
C ASP A 322 -8.49 6.19 8.48
N ASN A 323 -9.59 6.25 9.23
CA ASN A 323 -10.78 7.03 8.87
C ASN A 323 -10.97 8.31 9.71
N GLY A 324 -10.07 8.57 10.66
CA GLY A 324 -10.12 9.70 11.58
C GLY A 324 -10.97 9.51 12.85
N ASP A 325 -11.84 8.50 12.90
CA ASP A 325 -12.76 8.23 14.03
C ASP A 325 -12.39 7.00 14.88
N PHE A 326 -11.79 5.98 14.26
CA PHE A 326 -11.26 4.77 14.93
C PHE A 326 -10.28 4.01 14.03
N SER A 327 -9.55 3.06 14.60
CA SER A 327 -8.80 2.04 13.86
C SER A 327 -9.11 0.65 14.43
N VAL A 328 -9.43 -0.33 13.58
CA VAL A 328 -9.45 -1.73 14.03
C VAL A 328 -8.02 -2.19 14.37
N ASP A 329 -7.89 -3.10 15.33
CA ASP A 329 -6.61 -3.65 15.77
C ASP A 329 -6.01 -4.68 14.79
N GLY A 330 -6.77 -5.10 13.78
CA GLY A 330 -6.23 -5.87 12.67
C GLY A 330 -7.27 -6.32 11.64
N ILE A 331 -6.77 -6.75 10.48
CA ILE A 331 -7.57 -7.20 9.33
C ILE A 331 -7.21 -8.65 8.99
N LEU A 332 -8.22 -9.52 8.96
CA LEU A 332 -8.14 -10.89 8.45
C LEU A 332 -8.51 -10.91 6.97
N SER A 333 -7.53 -11.22 6.11
CA SER A 333 -7.68 -11.20 4.66
C SER A 333 -7.12 -12.46 3.99
N THR A 334 -7.71 -12.84 2.86
CA THR A 334 -7.14 -13.87 1.96
C THR A 334 -6.08 -13.30 0.99
N PHE A 335 -5.95 -11.96 0.95
CA PHE A 335 -4.97 -11.21 0.16
C PHE A 335 -4.16 -10.31 1.10
N PRO A 336 -3.26 -10.86 1.92
CA PRO A 336 -2.62 -10.11 3.01
C PRO A 336 -1.73 -8.95 2.53
N ILE A 337 -1.31 -8.95 1.25
CA ILE A 337 -0.60 -7.82 0.63
C ILE A 337 -1.42 -6.52 0.65
N THR A 338 -2.75 -6.59 0.52
CA THR A 338 -3.60 -5.39 0.46
C THR A 338 -3.67 -4.63 1.78
N PRO A 339 -4.06 -5.25 2.92
CA PRO A 339 -3.97 -4.58 4.21
C PRO A 339 -2.52 -4.26 4.60
N SER A 340 -1.53 -5.03 4.11
CA SER A 340 -0.11 -4.67 4.30
C SER A 340 0.21 -3.31 3.68
N SER A 341 -0.18 -3.09 2.42
CA SER A 341 0.00 -1.79 1.75
C SER A 341 -0.75 -0.64 2.45
N ALA A 342 -1.86 -0.92 3.14
CA ALA A 342 -2.65 0.08 3.85
C ALA A 342 -1.98 0.60 5.13
N ILE A 343 -1.10 -0.20 5.75
CA ILE A 343 -0.55 0.07 7.09
C ILE A 343 0.90 0.58 7.01
N VAL A 344 1.53 0.49 5.84
CA VAL A 344 2.92 0.92 5.62
C VAL A 344 3.05 2.44 5.75
N ASP A 345 3.70 2.86 6.82
CA ASP A 345 4.14 4.24 7.04
C ASP A 345 5.44 4.50 6.28
N LEU A 346 5.31 4.83 5.01
CA LEU A 346 6.43 5.34 4.24
C LEU A 346 6.55 6.86 4.47
N LYS A 347 7.73 7.46 4.40
CA LYS A 347 7.91 8.92 4.23
C LYS A 347 8.48 9.26 2.84
N VAL A 348 7.97 10.29 2.16
CA VAL A 348 8.32 10.69 0.79
C VAL A 348 8.94 12.04 0.95
N ILE A 349 10.24 12.06 0.77
CA ILE A 349 11.03 13.27 0.78
C ILE A 349 11.35 13.56 -0.69
N SER A 350 10.98 14.72 -1.19
CA SER A 350 11.38 15.09 -2.54
C SER A 350 12.90 15.25 -2.62
N LYS A 351 13.50 15.06 -3.79
CA LYS A 351 14.91 15.37 -4.07
C LYS A 351 14.98 16.61 -4.93
N ASN A 352 15.31 17.74 -4.32
CA ASN A 352 15.31 19.07 -4.90
C ASN A 352 13.95 19.49 -5.48
N GLY A 353 12.84 19.07 -4.85
CA GLY A 353 11.48 19.13 -5.39
C GLY A 353 11.19 17.99 -6.40
N ALA A 354 10.23 18.19 -7.31
CA ALA A 354 9.93 17.26 -8.41
C ALA A 354 10.96 17.44 -9.55
N SER A 355 12.24 17.23 -9.22
CA SER A 355 13.36 17.53 -10.11
C SER A 355 13.45 16.60 -11.33
N GLY A 356 12.69 15.50 -11.32
CA GLY A 356 12.43 14.64 -12.47
C GLY A 356 11.63 15.30 -13.59
N ASP A 357 10.81 16.30 -13.25
CA ASP A 357 9.92 17.00 -14.19
C ASP A 357 10.35 18.44 -14.47
N PHE A 358 10.95 19.11 -13.47
CA PHE A 358 11.35 20.51 -13.52
C PHE A 358 12.82 20.72 -13.11
N PRO A 359 13.46 21.85 -13.46
CA PRO A 359 14.78 22.19 -12.95
C PRO A 359 14.80 22.20 -11.41
N SER A 360 15.82 21.56 -10.85
CA SER A 360 16.00 21.35 -9.41
C SER A 360 15.92 22.65 -8.62
N CYS A 361 15.36 22.58 -7.41
CA CYS A 361 15.29 23.70 -6.45
C CYS A 361 14.58 24.96 -6.95
N THR A 362 13.75 24.87 -8.00
CA THR A 362 12.92 25.98 -8.46
C THR A 362 11.57 26.02 -7.76
N ASN A 363 10.90 27.18 -7.79
CA ASN A 363 9.54 27.30 -7.29
C ASN A 363 8.56 26.29 -7.92
N LEU A 364 8.69 26.02 -9.23
CA LEU A 364 7.84 25.04 -9.91
C LEU A 364 8.13 23.60 -9.43
N ALA A 365 9.40 23.23 -9.26
CA ALA A 365 9.76 21.91 -8.75
C ALA A 365 9.18 21.66 -7.35
N TYR A 366 9.23 22.64 -6.45
CA TYR A 366 8.66 22.49 -5.10
C TYR A 366 7.13 22.52 -5.10
N GLN A 367 6.51 23.41 -5.88
CA GLN A 367 5.05 23.43 -6.01
C GLN A 367 4.52 22.10 -6.56
N GLN A 368 5.20 21.52 -7.54
CA GLN A 368 4.86 20.21 -8.07
C GLN A 368 5.06 19.11 -7.03
N ALA A 369 6.18 19.10 -6.29
CA ALA A 369 6.40 18.12 -5.22
C ALA A 369 5.33 18.15 -4.13
N ILE A 370 4.88 19.34 -3.72
CA ILE A 370 3.78 19.51 -2.76
C ILE A 370 2.47 18.99 -3.37
N SER A 371 2.17 19.36 -4.61
CA SER A 371 0.97 18.90 -5.33
C SER A 371 0.96 17.39 -5.56
N ASP A 372 2.12 16.78 -5.71
CA ASP A 372 2.30 15.34 -5.90
C ASP A 372 2.20 14.57 -4.58
N GLY A 373 2.10 15.25 -3.44
CA GLY A 373 1.88 14.64 -2.12
C GLY A 373 3.15 14.29 -1.35
N ALA A 374 4.29 14.92 -1.64
CA ALA A 374 5.49 14.74 -0.81
C ALA A 374 5.19 15.12 0.66
N ASP A 375 5.66 14.32 1.62
CA ASP A 375 5.52 14.66 3.05
C ASP A 375 6.52 15.72 3.49
N VAL A 376 7.69 15.75 2.83
CA VAL A 376 8.81 16.64 3.12
C VAL A 376 9.39 17.12 1.80
N ILE A 377 9.61 18.42 1.68
CA ILE A 377 10.44 18.99 0.61
C ILE A 377 11.83 19.34 1.15
N ASP A 378 12.86 19.09 0.36
CA ASP A 378 14.25 19.34 0.72
C ASP A 378 14.78 20.64 0.12
N CYS A 379 15.77 21.25 0.76
CA CYS A 379 16.51 22.39 0.25
C CYS A 379 17.99 22.16 0.57
N PRO A 380 18.81 21.77 -0.42
CA PRO A 380 20.26 21.85 -0.29
C PRO A 380 20.67 23.32 -0.33
N VAL A 381 21.19 23.81 0.80
CA VAL A 381 21.47 25.22 0.97
C VAL A 381 22.83 25.56 0.38
N GLN A 382 22.84 26.55 -0.52
CA GLN A 382 24.03 27.23 -0.98
C GLN A 382 24.06 28.67 -0.46
N MET A 383 25.25 29.26 -0.44
CA MET A 383 25.45 30.66 -0.05
C MET A 383 26.14 31.41 -1.20
N SER A 384 25.56 32.55 -1.58
CA SER A 384 26.14 33.47 -2.57
C SER A 384 27.29 34.27 -1.96
N LYS A 385 28.05 34.98 -2.81
CA LYS A 385 29.18 35.84 -2.41
C LYS A 385 28.79 36.91 -1.38
N ASP A 386 27.57 37.43 -1.47
CA ASP A 386 27.00 38.45 -0.58
C ASP A 386 26.27 37.84 0.64
N GLY A 387 26.42 36.53 0.89
CA GLY A 387 25.89 35.86 2.07
C GLY A 387 24.40 35.46 1.99
N THR A 388 23.76 35.60 0.83
CA THR A 388 22.37 35.19 0.65
C THR A 388 22.26 33.67 0.58
N LEU A 389 21.39 33.09 1.40
CA LEU A 389 21.07 31.67 1.39
C LEU A 389 20.00 31.35 0.34
N PHE A 390 20.22 30.30 -0.44
CA PHE A 390 19.29 29.84 -1.46
C PHE A 390 19.32 28.33 -1.64
N CYS A 391 18.22 27.78 -2.14
CA CYS A 391 18.13 26.34 -2.43
C CYS A 391 18.73 26.06 -3.80
N PHE A 392 19.74 25.20 -3.86
CA PHE A 392 20.34 24.77 -5.13
C PHE A 392 21.11 23.45 -4.95
N SER A 393 20.95 22.53 -5.91
CA SER A 393 21.32 21.12 -5.77
C SER A 393 22.83 20.84 -5.68
N SER A 394 23.67 21.82 -6.00
CA SER A 394 25.13 21.69 -6.10
C SER A 394 25.82 23.01 -5.79
N ILE A 395 26.96 23.01 -5.12
CA ILE A 395 27.75 24.24 -4.92
C ILE A 395 28.33 24.80 -6.23
N ASN A 396 28.48 23.95 -7.25
CA ASN A 396 28.83 24.34 -8.61
C ASN A 396 27.56 24.71 -9.40
N LEU A 397 27.42 25.99 -9.75
CA LEU A 397 26.30 26.56 -10.51
C LEU A 397 26.21 26.02 -11.93
N SER A 398 27.30 25.47 -12.49
CA SER A 398 27.25 24.80 -13.79
C SER A 398 26.36 23.55 -13.78
N ASN A 399 26.12 22.96 -12.60
CA ASN A 399 25.29 21.77 -12.44
C ASN A 399 23.82 22.15 -12.21
N GLY A 400 23.16 22.63 -13.26
CA GLY A 400 21.73 22.97 -13.22
C GLY A 400 21.39 24.43 -13.52
N THR A 401 22.33 25.18 -14.10
CA THR A 401 22.05 26.51 -14.67
C THR A 401 22.82 26.74 -15.97
N THR A 402 22.53 27.85 -16.64
CA THR A 402 23.27 28.34 -17.81
C THR A 402 24.61 29.04 -17.50
N ALA A 403 25.15 28.89 -16.28
CA ALA A 403 26.37 29.59 -15.83
C ALA A 403 27.55 29.40 -16.79
N SER A 404 27.79 28.16 -17.24
CA SER A 404 28.90 27.84 -18.16
C SER A 404 28.74 28.45 -19.55
N GLN A 405 27.51 28.78 -19.97
CA GLN A 405 27.21 29.40 -21.26
C GLN A 405 27.07 30.92 -21.17
N SER A 406 27.27 31.49 -19.98
CA SER A 406 27.11 32.92 -19.71
C SER A 406 28.46 33.66 -19.64
N LYS A 407 28.40 34.97 -19.38
CA LYS A 407 29.59 35.79 -19.08
C LYS A 407 30.35 35.31 -17.83
N TYR A 408 29.73 34.48 -16.99
CA TYR A 408 30.31 33.96 -15.75
C TYR A 408 31.21 32.74 -15.98
N SER A 409 31.31 32.23 -17.21
CA SER A 409 32.28 31.18 -17.59
C SER A 409 33.72 31.51 -17.20
N ASN A 410 34.09 32.79 -17.16
CA ASN A 410 35.42 33.25 -16.71
C ASN A 410 35.69 33.03 -15.21
N TYR A 411 34.68 32.72 -14.40
CA TYR A 411 34.83 32.39 -12.98
C TYR A 411 35.06 30.88 -12.75
N ALA A 412 35.12 30.07 -13.81
CA ALA A 412 35.38 28.64 -13.69
C ALA A 412 36.77 28.39 -13.09
N MET A 413 36.82 27.61 -12.02
CA MET A 413 38.06 27.24 -11.33
C MET A 413 37.95 25.85 -10.70
N THR A 414 39.10 25.24 -10.37
CA THR A 414 39.15 23.96 -9.66
C THR A 414 39.49 24.20 -8.19
N ILE A 415 38.69 23.63 -7.29
CA ILE A 415 38.89 23.67 -5.83
C ILE A 415 38.88 22.22 -5.34
N PRO A 416 40.06 21.58 -5.21
CA PRO A 416 40.16 20.15 -4.90
C PRO A 416 39.49 19.72 -3.60
N GLU A 417 39.38 20.61 -2.61
CA GLU A 417 38.67 20.36 -1.35
C GLU A 417 37.15 20.24 -1.51
N ILE A 418 36.59 20.69 -2.64
CA ILE A 418 35.17 20.61 -2.96
C ILE A 418 34.92 19.57 -4.07
N MET A 419 35.66 19.68 -5.19
CA MET A 419 35.50 18.81 -6.34
C MET A 419 36.75 18.80 -7.24
N GLU A 420 36.98 17.67 -7.92
CA GLU A 420 38.16 17.48 -8.78
C GLU A 420 38.11 18.22 -10.11
N THR A 421 36.91 18.58 -10.59
CA THR A 421 36.72 19.23 -11.90
C THR A 421 36.52 20.75 -11.77
N SER A 422 36.73 21.47 -12.88
CA SER A 422 36.51 22.92 -12.91
C SER A 422 35.03 23.26 -12.82
N GLY A 423 34.67 24.26 -12.01
CA GLY A 423 33.30 24.67 -11.75
C GLY A 423 33.16 26.16 -11.46
N ILE A 424 31.92 26.66 -11.56
CA ILE A 424 31.56 28.04 -11.21
C ILE A 424 30.84 27.98 -9.86
N PHE A 425 31.51 28.35 -8.79
CA PHE A 425 30.99 28.14 -7.44
C PHE A 425 30.00 29.24 -7.01
N ALA A 426 28.98 28.85 -6.25
CA ALA A 426 27.92 29.74 -5.76
C ALA A 426 28.47 30.97 -5.01
N PHE A 427 29.51 30.79 -4.20
CA PHE A 427 30.13 31.87 -3.42
C PHE A 427 31.00 32.83 -4.25
N ASN A 428 31.13 32.63 -5.56
CA ASN A 428 31.84 33.56 -6.45
C ASN A 428 30.93 34.63 -7.05
N LEU A 429 29.61 34.43 -7.03
CA LEU A 429 28.61 35.33 -7.61
C LEU A 429 27.70 35.89 -6.52
N THR A 430 27.26 37.15 -6.66
CA THR A 430 26.20 37.70 -5.78
C THR A 430 24.85 37.08 -6.10
N TRP A 431 23.90 37.17 -5.18
CA TRP A 431 22.54 36.70 -5.44
C TRP A 431 21.91 37.34 -6.68
N ASP A 432 22.06 38.65 -6.84
CA ASP A 432 21.55 39.38 -8.01
C ASP A 432 22.16 38.86 -9.32
N GLU A 433 23.45 38.46 -9.30
CA GLU A 433 24.11 37.85 -10.46
C GLU A 433 23.55 36.45 -10.74
N ILE A 434 23.34 35.63 -9.71
CA ILE A 434 22.76 34.28 -9.81
C ILE A 434 21.35 34.34 -10.40
N GLN A 435 20.55 35.34 -10.01
CA GLN A 435 19.19 35.51 -10.56
C GLN A 435 19.16 35.84 -12.06
N THR A 436 20.29 36.26 -12.66
CA THR A 436 20.37 36.46 -14.12
C THR A 436 20.56 35.16 -14.90
N LEU A 437 20.92 34.06 -14.22
CA LEU A 437 21.07 32.75 -14.83
C LEU A 437 19.69 32.12 -15.09
N SER A 438 19.63 31.23 -16.07
CA SER A 438 18.44 30.40 -16.26
C SER A 438 18.65 29.05 -15.58
N PRO A 439 17.66 28.52 -14.85
CA PRO A 439 17.68 27.12 -14.39
C PRO A 439 17.87 26.19 -15.58
N ASP A 440 18.50 25.04 -15.39
CA ASP A 440 18.65 24.02 -16.43
C ASP A 440 18.31 22.63 -15.85
N VAL A 441 17.41 21.90 -16.51
CA VAL A 441 16.99 20.57 -16.05
C VAL A 441 18.14 19.58 -16.19
N SER A 442 18.42 18.83 -15.12
CA SER A 442 19.44 17.79 -15.12
C SER A 442 19.03 16.62 -16.01
N ASN A 443 19.96 16.05 -16.77
CA ASN A 443 19.74 14.82 -17.53
C ASN A 443 20.76 13.78 -17.04
N PRO A 444 20.51 13.09 -15.92
CA PRO A 444 21.51 12.20 -15.32
C PRO A 444 21.85 10.97 -16.19
N PHE A 445 21.01 10.63 -17.17
CA PHE A 445 21.13 9.44 -18.00
C PHE A 445 21.35 9.75 -19.49
N THR A 446 22.04 10.85 -19.81
CA THR A 446 22.36 11.24 -21.20
C THR A 446 23.15 10.20 -21.96
N ASP A 447 23.99 9.41 -21.28
CA ASP A 447 24.76 8.33 -21.90
C ASP A 447 23.87 7.22 -22.48
N TYR A 448 22.64 7.10 -21.97
CA TYR A 448 21.58 6.23 -22.49
C TYR A 448 20.65 6.95 -23.47
N THR A 449 21.03 8.15 -23.93
CA THR A 449 20.19 9.04 -24.76
C THR A 449 18.84 9.37 -24.14
N LEU A 450 18.76 9.30 -22.80
CA LEU A 450 17.54 9.57 -22.05
C LEU A 450 17.58 10.99 -21.49
N PHE A 451 16.62 11.80 -21.93
CA PHE A 451 16.52 13.21 -21.56
C PHE A 451 15.20 13.45 -20.82
N ARG A 452 15.26 14.29 -19.78
CA ARG A 452 14.07 14.85 -19.11
C ARG A 452 13.35 15.82 -20.04
N ASN A 453 12.12 16.15 -19.66
CA ASN A 453 11.20 16.88 -20.52
C ASN A 453 11.80 18.24 -20.98
N PRO A 454 12.18 18.39 -22.26
CA PRO A 454 12.83 19.61 -22.72
C PRO A 454 11.91 20.82 -22.69
N LYS A 455 10.58 20.62 -22.64
CA LYS A 455 9.59 21.70 -22.51
C LYS A 455 9.83 22.54 -21.26
N PHE A 456 10.26 21.91 -20.17
CA PHE A 456 10.47 22.56 -18.88
C PHE A 456 11.93 22.85 -18.59
N LYS A 457 12.82 22.69 -19.59
CA LYS A 457 14.28 22.79 -19.43
C LYS A 457 14.74 24.00 -18.62
N ASN A 458 14.18 25.18 -18.88
CA ASN A 458 14.55 26.42 -18.20
C ASN A 458 13.39 27.03 -17.39
N ALA A 459 12.42 26.20 -16.99
CA ALA A 459 11.24 26.66 -16.28
C ALA A 459 11.52 26.92 -14.79
N GLY A 460 10.78 27.86 -14.21
CA GLY A 460 10.84 28.21 -12.79
C GLY A 460 11.90 29.27 -12.46
N ASN A 461 11.93 29.66 -11.19
CA ASN A 461 12.85 30.65 -10.62
C ASN A 461 13.57 30.05 -9.42
N PHE A 462 14.82 30.45 -9.20
CA PHE A 462 15.57 30.13 -7.99
C PHE A 462 14.91 30.75 -6.76
N LEU A 463 15.00 30.05 -5.62
CA LEU A 463 14.40 30.47 -4.37
C LEU A 463 15.47 30.76 -3.33
N LYS A 464 15.34 31.88 -2.63
CA LYS A 464 16.04 32.07 -1.36
C LYS A 464 15.53 31.05 -0.35
N LEU A 465 16.35 30.74 0.65
CA LEU A 465 15.94 29.86 1.75
C LEU A 465 14.68 30.41 2.46
N SER A 466 14.58 31.72 2.65
CA SER A 466 13.39 32.36 3.23
C SER A 466 12.12 32.12 2.43
N ASP A 467 12.22 32.14 1.11
CA ASP A 467 11.07 31.96 0.20
C ASP A 467 10.63 30.49 0.19
N PHE A 468 11.58 29.56 0.20
CA PHE A 468 11.33 28.13 0.38
C PHE A 468 10.65 27.83 1.72
N LEU A 469 11.16 28.37 2.82
CA LEU A 469 10.58 28.19 4.16
C LEU A 469 9.16 28.76 4.24
N THR A 470 8.91 29.89 3.56
CA THR A 470 7.57 30.48 3.46
C THR A 470 6.63 29.60 2.62
N LEU A 471 7.11 29.09 1.48
CA LEU A 471 6.35 28.16 0.64
C LEU A 471 5.92 26.92 1.42
N ALA A 472 6.84 26.33 2.18
CA ALA A 472 6.55 25.16 3.00
C ALA A 472 5.52 25.47 4.10
N LYS A 473 5.68 26.58 4.83
CA LYS A 473 4.77 26.99 5.91
C LYS A 473 3.34 27.26 5.44
N ASN A 474 3.18 27.68 4.18
CA ASN A 474 1.87 27.92 3.58
C ASN A 474 1.18 26.63 3.09
N SER A 475 1.88 25.49 3.06
CA SER A 475 1.30 24.21 2.72
C SER A 475 0.56 23.60 3.91
N THR A 476 -0.61 23.00 3.65
CA THR A 476 -1.36 22.21 4.63
C THR A 476 -1.07 20.71 4.55
N THR A 477 -0.33 20.27 3.52
CA THR A 477 -0.07 18.84 3.27
C THR A 477 1.31 18.40 3.72
N LEU A 478 2.26 19.32 3.87
CA LEU A 478 3.61 19.01 4.31
C LEU A 478 3.64 18.68 5.80
N SER A 479 4.43 17.66 6.15
CA SER A 479 4.78 17.32 7.53
C SER A 479 6.11 17.93 7.98
N GLY A 480 6.94 18.40 7.04
CA GLY A 480 8.24 18.99 7.36
C GLY A 480 9.04 19.52 6.18
N VAL A 481 10.22 20.01 6.48
CA VAL A 481 11.24 20.44 5.51
C VAL A 481 12.58 19.79 5.84
N LEU A 482 13.38 19.48 4.83
CA LEU A 482 14.75 18.99 5.00
C LEU A 482 15.76 20.01 4.51
N ILE A 483 16.64 20.49 5.38
CA ILE A 483 17.68 21.46 5.06
C ILE A 483 19.02 20.74 5.02
N SER A 484 19.61 20.62 3.83
CA SER A 484 20.92 19.96 3.67
C SER A 484 22.04 21.00 3.67
N ILE A 485 23.05 20.79 4.51
CA ILE A 485 24.20 21.68 4.66
C ILE A 485 25.48 20.89 4.38
N GLU A 486 26.15 21.22 3.27
CA GLU A 486 27.42 20.63 2.86
C GLU A 486 28.50 21.71 2.73
N ASN A 487 29.77 21.30 2.71
CA ASN A 487 30.93 22.20 2.54
C ASN A 487 31.06 23.32 3.60
N ALA A 488 30.34 23.22 4.73
CA ALA A 488 30.33 24.27 5.75
C ALA A 488 31.71 24.61 6.34
N PRO A 489 32.61 23.64 6.63
CA PRO A 489 33.96 23.98 7.09
C PRO A 489 34.75 24.79 6.06
N TYR A 490 34.66 24.42 4.78
CA TYR A 490 35.33 25.15 3.70
C TYR A 490 34.80 26.58 3.57
N LEU A 491 33.47 26.75 3.56
CA LEU A 491 32.84 28.07 3.46
C LEU A 491 33.24 28.97 4.63
N ALA A 492 33.23 28.45 5.85
CA ALA A 492 33.61 29.21 7.03
C ALA A 492 35.11 29.57 7.04
N GLU A 493 36.00 28.60 6.83
CA GLU A 493 37.45 28.79 6.99
C GLU A 493 38.12 29.47 5.80
N LYS A 494 37.65 29.20 4.57
CA LYS A 494 38.31 29.65 3.34
C LYS A 494 37.60 30.84 2.69
N GLN A 495 36.28 30.93 2.82
CA GLN A 495 35.49 32.01 2.23
C GLN A 495 35.00 33.04 3.25
N GLY A 496 35.12 32.77 4.56
CA GLY A 496 34.58 33.63 5.61
C GLY A 496 33.05 33.63 5.66
N LEU A 497 32.42 32.58 5.14
CA LEU A 497 30.97 32.44 4.97
C LEU A 497 30.43 31.36 5.93
N GLY A 498 29.86 31.80 7.06
CA GLY A 498 29.29 30.91 8.09
C GLY A 498 27.90 30.38 7.72
N VAL A 499 27.83 29.39 6.82
CA VAL A 499 26.54 28.84 6.35
C VAL A 499 25.71 28.20 7.46
N THR A 500 26.34 27.54 8.43
CA THR A 500 25.63 26.89 9.54
C THR A 500 24.89 27.91 10.40
N GLU A 501 25.58 28.96 10.85
CA GLU A 501 25.04 30.02 11.69
C GLU A 501 23.96 30.83 10.93
N ALA A 502 24.16 31.04 9.63
CA ALA A 502 23.19 31.71 8.77
C ALA A 502 21.90 30.89 8.62
N VAL A 503 21.99 29.56 8.45
CA VAL A 503 20.81 28.68 8.37
C VAL A 503 20.03 28.68 9.69
N MET A 504 20.72 28.57 10.83
CA MET A 504 20.07 28.66 12.16
C MET A 504 19.30 29.97 12.31
N THR A 505 19.91 31.08 11.89
CA THR A 505 19.27 32.40 11.92
C THR A 505 18.03 32.44 11.01
N ALA A 506 18.15 31.93 9.78
CA ALA A 506 17.04 31.91 8.83
C ALA A 506 15.84 31.06 9.32
N LEU A 507 16.08 29.90 9.92
CA LEU A 507 15.05 29.04 10.51
C LEU A 507 14.33 29.74 11.66
N LYS A 508 15.11 30.34 12.58
CA LYS A 508 14.59 31.11 13.70
C LYS A 508 13.74 32.30 13.25
N ASP A 509 14.26 33.10 12.33
CA ASP A 509 13.59 34.30 11.81
C ASP A 509 12.31 33.95 11.02
N SER A 510 12.29 32.78 10.40
CA SER A 510 11.10 32.24 9.71
C SER A 510 10.09 31.59 10.67
N GLY A 511 10.40 31.55 11.97
CA GLY A 511 9.55 31.03 13.03
C GLY A 511 9.53 29.50 13.15
N TYR A 512 10.46 28.78 12.51
CA TYR A 512 10.49 27.31 12.56
C TYR A 512 10.83 26.75 13.95
N ASP A 513 11.48 27.56 14.80
CA ASP A 513 11.79 27.15 16.16
C ASP A 513 10.58 27.13 17.08
N ASN A 514 9.58 27.99 16.86
CA ASN A 514 8.56 28.27 17.88
C ASN A 514 7.11 28.41 17.35
N GLN A 515 6.91 28.59 16.04
CA GLN A 515 5.63 29.06 15.48
C GLN A 515 5.08 28.14 14.38
N THR A 516 5.61 26.94 14.23
CA THR A 516 5.15 25.96 13.24
C THR A 516 5.16 24.57 13.84
N ASP A 517 4.25 23.73 13.34
CA ASP A 517 4.19 22.29 13.63
C ASP A 517 5.01 21.47 12.59
N LEU A 518 5.50 22.12 11.53
CA LEU A 518 6.38 21.48 10.54
C LEU A 518 7.68 21.02 11.18
N LYS A 519 8.01 19.73 10.99
CA LYS A 519 9.28 19.18 11.43
C LYS A 519 10.44 19.73 10.59
N VAL A 520 11.53 20.15 11.23
CA VAL A 520 12.76 20.54 10.52
C VAL A 520 13.75 19.39 10.59
N MET A 521 14.17 18.89 9.44
CA MET A 521 15.21 17.88 9.31
C MET A 521 16.50 18.58 8.88
N ILE A 522 17.58 18.46 9.65
CA ILE A 522 18.90 19.01 9.29
C ILE A 522 19.79 17.86 8.80
N GLN A 523 20.17 17.92 7.53
CA GLN A 523 20.98 16.88 6.89
C GLN A 523 22.41 17.37 6.62
N SER A 524 23.39 16.51 6.86
CA SER A 524 24.78 16.74 6.45
C SER A 524 25.57 15.42 6.39
N THR A 525 26.59 15.38 5.53
CA THR A 525 27.64 14.35 5.57
C THR A 525 28.64 14.57 6.71
N ASN A 526 28.61 15.73 7.37
CA ASN A 526 29.56 16.12 8.41
C ASN A 526 28.93 16.15 9.81
N SER A 527 29.33 15.24 10.69
CA SER A 527 28.81 15.15 12.06
C SER A 527 29.08 16.40 12.89
N SER A 528 30.14 17.16 12.64
CA SER A 528 30.41 18.42 13.35
C SER A 528 29.41 19.53 13.02
N VAL A 529 28.87 19.54 11.79
CA VAL A 529 27.79 20.45 11.40
C VAL A 529 26.51 20.06 12.14
N LEU A 530 26.17 18.77 12.11
CA LEU A 530 24.98 18.23 12.77
C LEU A 530 24.96 18.50 14.27
N MET A 531 26.10 18.35 14.94
CA MET A 531 26.23 18.58 16.38
C MET A 531 25.91 20.03 16.79
N LYS A 532 26.02 21.02 15.89
CA LYS A 532 25.63 22.42 16.17
C LYS A 532 24.11 22.62 16.26
N PHE A 533 23.33 21.74 15.65
CA PHE A 533 21.86 21.81 15.64
C PHE A 533 21.21 20.94 16.72
N LYS A 534 21.97 20.00 17.29
CA LYS A 534 21.47 18.95 18.17
C LYS A 534 20.82 19.43 19.47
N ASP A 535 21.20 20.61 19.95
CA ASP A 535 20.66 21.16 21.20
C ASP A 535 19.22 21.71 21.04
N ASN A 536 18.68 21.77 19.81
CA ASN A 536 17.30 22.13 19.53
C ASN A 536 16.45 20.87 19.33
N ASP A 537 15.57 20.58 20.29
CA ASP A 537 14.71 19.40 20.33
C ASP A 537 13.64 19.38 19.23
N LYS A 538 13.41 20.50 18.54
CA LYS A 538 12.53 20.55 17.36
C LYS A 538 13.16 20.04 16.08
N TYR A 539 14.49 19.93 16.05
CA TYR A 539 15.20 19.53 14.85
C TYR A 539 15.46 18.03 14.87
N GLU A 540 15.16 17.36 13.77
CA GLU A 540 15.62 16.00 13.51
C GLU A 540 16.99 16.07 12.84
N ILE A 541 17.98 15.43 13.45
CA ILE A 541 19.35 15.41 12.94
C ILE A 541 19.52 14.20 12.01
N VAL A 542 19.76 14.46 10.73
CA VAL A 542 19.82 13.45 9.67
C VAL A 542 21.27 13.28 9.20
N TYR A 543 21.86 12.12 9.47
CA TYR A 543 23.20 11.82 8.97
C TYR A 543 23.15 11.19 7.58
N LYS A 544 23.78 11.83 6.60
CA LYS A 544 23.87 11.29 5.24
C LYS A 544 25.17 10.51 5.05
N ILE A 545 25.04 9.22 4.75
CA ILE A 545 26.15 8.36 4.34
C ILE A 545 26.21 8.38 2.82
N GLU A 546 27.16 9.14 2.28
CA GLU A 546 27.31 9.29 0.83
C GLU A 546 27.90 8.03 0.18
N GLU A 547 28.83 7.37 0.86
CA GLU A 547 29.50 6.16 0.38
C GLU A 547 28.54 4.96 0.30
N SER A 548 28.70 4.15 -0.76
CA SER A 548 28.02 2.86 -0.86
C SER A 548 28.63 1.86 0.11
N ILE A 549 27.94 1.59 1.21
CA ILE A 549 28.39 0.66 2.25
C ILE A 549 27.71 -0.70 2.10
N ARG A 550 28.42 -1.78 2.44
CA ARG A 550 27.85 -3.14 2.45
C ARG A 550 27.62 -3.70 3.85
N ASP A 551 28.16 -3.02 4.86
CA ASP A 551 28.12 -3.40 6.27
C ASP A 551 28.40 -2.15 7.12
N ALA A 552 27.93 -2.15 8.37
CA ALA A 552 28.33 -1.24 9.42
C ALA A 552 28.50 -2.01 10.74
N SER A 553 29.63 -1.82 11.43
CA SER A 553 29.84 -2.48 12.72
C SER A 553 28.86 -1.96 13.78
N ASN A 554 28.46 -2.79 14.75
CA ASN A 554 27.56 -2.37 15.83
C ASN A 554 28.10 -1.14 16.58
N ALA A 555 29.43 -1.06 16.79
CA ALA A 555 30.06 0.09 17.44
C ALA A 555 29.93 1.37 16.60
N THR A 556 30.04 1.27 15.28
CA THR A 556 29.83 2.38 14.35
C THR A 556 28.37 2.85 14.39
N VAL A 557 27.43 1.92 14.33
CA VAL A 557 25.98 2.20 14.36
C VAL A 557 25.58 2.86 15.68
N GLU A 558 26.07 2.38 16.83
CA GLU A 558 25.87 3.05 18.12
C GLU A 558 26.55 4.43 18.17
N GLY A 559 27.70 4.59 17.51
CA GLY A 559 28.38 5.87 17.34
C GLY A 559 27.51 6.88 16.61
N ILE A 560 26.86 6.48 15.52
CA ILE A 560 25.94 7.32 14.74
C ILE A 560 24.73 7.73 15.59
N LYS A 561 24.14 6.79 16.34
CA LYS A 561 22.98 7.08 17.20
C LYS A 561 23.25 8.15 18.26
N LYS A 562 24.52 8.38 18.63
CA LYS A 562 24.89 9.43 19.58
C LYS A 562 24.73 10.83 19.03
N PHE A 563 24.72 11.04 17.71
CA PHE A 563 24.64 12.39 17.13
C PHE A 563 23.53 12.56 16.10
N ALA A 564 22.96 11.48 15.58
CA ALA A 564 21.89 11.52 14.59
C ALA A 564 20.61 10.86 15.10
N ASP A 565 19.47 11.41 14.68
CA ASP A 565 18.14 10.87 14.93
C ASP A 565 17.73 9.90 13.84
N SER A 566 18.17 10.13 12.59
CA SER A 566 17.93 9.29 11.42
C SER A 566 19.11 9.29 10.44
N VAL A 567 19.08 8.38 9.47
CA VAL A 567 20.18 8.18 8.50
C VAL A 567 19.64 8.12 7.08
N VAL A 568 20.38 8.73 6.15
CA VAL A 568 20.17 8.59 4.70
C VAL A 568 21.28 7.71 4.12
N VAL A 569 20.90 6.68 3.36
CA VAL A 569 21.82 5.80 2.63
C VAL A 569 21.43 5.71 1.16
N ASN A 570 22.37 5.31 0.30
CA ASN A 570 22.07 5.10 -1.11
C ASN A 570 21.43 3.72 -1.39
N LYS A 571 20.69 3.58 -2.50
CA LYS A 571 20.03 2.32 -2.93
C LYS A 571 20.98 1.13 -2.97
N VAL A 572 22.22 1.35 -3.41
CA VAL A 572 23.25 0.32 -3.56
C VAL A 572 23.74 -0.20 -2.20
N SER A 573 23.59 0.59 -1.14
CA SER A 573 23.91 0.17 0.22
C SER A 573 22.89 -0.80 0.80
N VAL A 574 21.70 -0.89 0.20
CA VAL A 574 20.62 -1.80 0.58
C VAL A 574 20.62 -3.02 -0.34
N PHE A 575 20.53 -2.76 -1.64
CA PHE A 575 20.54 -3.76 -2.70
C PHE A 575 21.75 -3.53 -3.62
N PRO A 576 22.89 -4.18 -3.38
CA PRO A 576 24.08 -3.96 -4.17
C PRO A 576 23.91 -4.51 -5.58
N VAL A 577 24.36 -3.75 -6.58
CA VAL A 577 24.22 -4.10 -8.00
C VAL A 577 25.55 -4.53 -8.62
N ASN A 578 25.50 -5.44 -9.60
CA ASN A 578 26.59 -5.79 -10.49
C ASN A 578 26.04 -5.94 -11.91
N ASN A 579 26.57 -5.17 -12.87
CA ASN A 579 26.07 -5.14 -14.25
C ASN A 579 24.55 -4.94 -14.33
N LEU A 580 24.00 -4.01 -13.53
CA LEU A 580 22.57 -3.70 -13.41
C LEU A 580 21.69 -4.83 -12.81
N PHE A 581 22.27 -5.92 -12.32
CA PHE A 581 21.53 -6.95 -11.58
C PHE A 581 21.80 -6.86 -10.08
N LEU A 582 20.79 -7.22 -9.28
CA LEU A 582 20.95 -7.36 -7.84
C LEU A 582 21.91 -8.50 -7.51
N THR A 583 22.79 -8.27 -6.55
CA THR A 583 23.73 -9.29 -6.03
C THR A 583 23.31 -9.85 -4.67
N GLY A 584 22.31 -9.25 -4.04
CA GLY A 584 21.78 -9.66 -2.74
C GLY A 584 21.19 -8.47 -1.98
N LEU A 585 20.88 -8.70 -0.71
CA LEU A 585 20.50 -7.67 0.26
C LEU A 585 21.59 -7.55 1.32
N THR A 586 21.90 -6.33 1.75
CA THR A 586 22.78 -6.07 2.90
C THR A 586 21.99 -6.06 4.23
N ASP A 587 22.69 -6.13 5.35
CA ASP A 587 22.06 -5.97 6.68
C ASP A 587 22.16 -4.54 7.23
N VAL A 588 22.54 -3.56 6.39
CA VAL A 588 22.75 -2.16 6.77
C VAL A 588 21.49 -1.55 7.36
N VAL A 589 20.35 -1.68 6.66
CA VAL A 589 19.06 -1.15 7.12
C VAL A 589 18.67 -1.78 8.45
N ALA A 590 18.71 -3.12 8.54
CA ALA A 590 18.35 -3.86 9.74
C ALA A 590 19.22 -3.46 10.96
N LYS A 591 20.54 -3.27 10.77
CA LYS A 591 21.46 -2.86 11.85
C LYS A 591 21.19 -1.44 12.33
N LEU A 592 21.00 -0.48 11.42
CA LEU A 592 20.65 0.90 11.77
C LEU A 592 19.31 0.96 12.51
N GLN A 593 18.32 0.21 12.04
CA GLN A 593 17.00 0.16 12.66
C GLN A 593 17.01 -0.56 14.02
N ALA A 594 17.91 -1.52 14.24
CA ALA A 594 18.05 -2.21 15.53
C ALA A 594 18.39 -1.27 16.70
N VAL A 595 19.04 -0.12 16.43
CA VAL A 595 19.29 0.95 17.42
C VAL A 595 18.28 2.09 17.34
N LYS A 596 17.15 1.87 16.67
CA LYS A 596 16.06 2.84 16.46
C LYS A 596 16.52 4.09 15.69
N LEU A 597 17.33 3.91 14.65
CA LEU A 597 17.53 4.96 13.63
C LEU A 597 16.56 4.70 12.47
N PRO A 598 15.63 5.61 12.16
CA PRO A 598 14.93 5.62 10.88
C PRO A 598 15.93 5.69 9.73
N VAL A 599 15.65 4.96 8.66
CA VAL A 599 16.53 4.87 7.48
C VAL A 599 15.77 5.33 6.26
N TYR A 600 16.23 6.43 5.67
CA TYR A 600 15.76 6.97 4.41
C TYR A 600 16.70 6.53 3.29
N VAL A 601 16.15 6.16 2.14
CA VAL A 601 16.96 5.66 1.01
C VAL A 601 16.86 6.60 -0.18
N GLU A 602 18.00 6.96 -0.76
CA GLU A 602 18.11 7.77 -1.98
C GLU A 602 18.89 7.06 -3.09
N LEU A 603 18.72 7.37 -4.37
CA LEU A 603 17.69 8.19 -4.99
C LEU A 603 16.79 7.29 -5.83
N PHE A 604 15.47 7.39 -5.64
CA PHE A 604 14.50 6.70 -6.49
C PHE A 604 14.09 7.59 -7.65
N SER A 605 14.18 7.07 -8.87
CA SER A 605 13.91 7.78 -10.11
C SER A 605 13.03 6.95 -11.04
N ASN A 606 12.31 7.59 -11.96
CA ASN A 606 11.41 6.92 -12.91
C ASN A 606 12.12 6.41 -14.16
N GLU A 607 13.25 7.00 -14.52
CA GLU A 607 14.03 6.62 -15.70
C GLU A 607 14.41 5.13 -15.63
N PHE A 608 14.04 4.35 -16.66
CA PHE A 608 14.10 2.88 -16.67
C PHE A 608 15.51 2.27 -16.54
N VAL A 609 16.55 3.10 -16.66
CA VAL A 609 17.96 2.72 -16.48
C VAL A 609 18.45 2.93 -15.04
N SER A 610 17.65 3.60 -14.20
CA SER A 610 18.02 3.93 -12.82
C SER A 610 17.80 2.77 -11.84
N GLN A 611 16.99 1.78 -12.23
CA GLN A 611 16.70 0.58 -11.44
C GLN A 611 17.52 -0.61 -11.93
N ALA A 612 17.77 -1.57 -11.03
CA ALA A 612 18.27 -2.88 -11.44
C ALA A 612 17.23 -3.63 -12.29
N TRP A 613 17.68 -4.48 -13.21
CA TRP A 613 16.79 -5.25 -14.09
C TRP A 613 15.88 -6.23 -13.35
N ASP A 614 16.25 -6.66 -12.15
CA ASP A 614 15.42 -7.48 -11.26
C ASP A 614 14.11 -6.77 -10.87
N PHE A 615 14.08 -5.43 -10.90
CA PHE A 615 12.87 -4.63 -10.71
C PHE A 615 12.08 -4.42 -12.01
N ALA A 616 12.43 -5.12 -13.09
CA ALA A 616 11.79 -5.05 -14.40
C ALA A 616 11.74 -3.62 -14.99
N SER A 617 12.71 -2.77 -14.63
CA SER A 617 12.74 -1.35 -15.01
C SER A 617 11.48 -0.57 -14.57
N ASP A 618 10.83 -1.01 -13.49
CA ASP A 618 9.63 -0.38 -12.92
C ASP A 618 9.96 0.25 -11.57
N ALA A 619 9.81 1.57 -11.48
CA ALA A 619 10.07 2.34 -10.27
C ALA A 619 9.13 1.98 -9.10
N THR A 620 7.90 1.55 -9.38
CA THR A 620 6.95 1.11 -8.35
C THR A 620 7.38 -0.23 -7.76
N VAL A 621 7.85 -1.15 -8.60
CA VAL A 621 8.40 -2.44 -8.16
C VAL A 621 9.65 -2.23 -7.32
N GLU A 622 10.53 -1.31 -7.73
CA GLU A 622 11.70 -0.93 -6.94
C GLU A 622 11.28 -0.37 -5.58
N ILE A 623 10.43 0.66 -5.53
CA ILE A 623 9.94 1.24 -4.26
C ILE A 623 9.33 0.15 -3.37
N ASN A 624 8.41 -0.66 -3.90
CA ASN A 624 7.78 -1.74 -3.13
C ASN A 624 8.81 -2.72 -2.54
N SER A 625 9.86 -3.05 -3.30
CA SER A 625 10.90 -3.98 -2.86
C SER A 625 11.72 -3.43 -1.71
N PHE A 626 12.02 -2.13 -1.70
CA PHE A 626 12.69 -1.50 -0.56
C PHE A 626 11.76 -1.38 0.64
N VAL A 627 10.52 -0.96 0.41
CA VAL A 627 9.58 -0.67 1.48
C VAL A 627 9.14 -1.95 2.21
N LEU A 628 8.60 -2.93 1.48
CA LEU A 628 8.17 -4.20 2.09
C LEU A 628 9.35 -5.13 2.39
N GLY A 629 10.35 -5.17 1.49
CA GLY A 629 11.45 -6.12 1.61
C GLY A 629 12.50 -5.74 2.65
N THR A 630 12.64 -4.46 3.00
CA THR A 630 13.66 -4.01 3.96
C THR A 630 13.14 -3.14 5.09
N GLY A 631 11.86 -2.70 5.01
CA GLY A 631 11.23 -1.91 6.06
C GLY A 631 11.81 -0.50 6.18
N ILE A 632 12.32 0.10 5.11
CA ILE A 632 12.87 1.47 5.15
C ILE A 632 11.81 2.47 5.64
N SER A 633 12.28 3.51 6.34
CA SER A 633 11.40 4.52 6.94
C SER A 633 10.92 5.57 5.95
N GLY A 634 11.53 5.64 4.76
CA GLY A 634 11.13 6.56 3.71
C GLY A 634 12.02 6.53 2.47
N VAL A 635 11.50 7.06 1.38
CA VAL A 635 12.20 7.22 0.11
C VAL A 635 12.50 8.69 -0.13
N ILE A 636 13.69 8.95 -0.68
CA ILE A 636 14.05 10.23 -1.27
C ILE A 636 13.98 10.06 -2.79
N THR A 637 13.14 10.86 -3.46
CA THR A 637 12.83 10.69 -4.88
C THR A 637 12.74 12.01 -5.64
N ASP A 638 13.17 12.01 -6.89
CA ASP A 638 12.96 13.12 -7.82
C ASP A 638 11.60 13.08 -8.54
N PHE A 639 10.81 12.03 -8.33
CA PHE A 639 9.42 11.90 -8.80
C PHE A 639 8.45 11.61 -7.63
N PRO A 640 8.11 12.62 -6.80
CA PRO A 640 7.24 12.42 -5.64
C PRO A 640 5.94 11.73 -5.98
N LYS A 641 5.33 12.05 -7.13
CA LYS A 641 4.06 11.44 -7.58
C LYS A 641 4.10 9.91 -7.66
N THR A 642 5.21 9.34 -8.11
CA THR A 642 5.36 7.88 -8.20
C THR A 642 5.40 7.26 -6.80
N ALA A 643 6.19 7.87 -5.91
CA ALA A 643 6.35 7.37 -4.55
C ALA A 643 5.10 7.58 -3.68
N THR A 644 4.30 8.60 -3.96
CA THR A 644 3.04 8.87 -3.25
C THR A 644 1.89 8.04 -3.80
N ARG A 645 1.87 7.74 -5.11
CA ARG A 645 0.94 6.76 -5.70
C ARG A 645 1.08 5.38 -5.06
N TYR A 646 2.28 5.01 -4.63
CA TYR A 646 2.48 3.79 -3.84
C TYR A 646 1.68 3.81 -2.52
N ARG A 647 1.37 5.00 -1.98
CA ARG A 647 0.53 5.16 -0.77
C ARG A 647 -0.94 5.45 -1.04
N ASN A 648 -1.22 6.23 -2.07
CA ASN A 648 -2.54 6.80 -2.34
C ASN A 648 -2.95 6.45 -3.77
N ILE A 649 -4.04 5.70 -3.94
CA ILE A 649 -4.61 5.46 -5.27
C ILE A 649 -5.48 6.66 -5.63
N ASP A 650 -4.92 7.58 -6.43
CA ASP A 650 -5.64 8.68 -7.09
C ASP A 650 -5.20 8.81 -8.58
N HIS A 651 -5.97 9.54 -9.38
CA HIS A 651 -5.69 9.79 -10.82
C HIS A 651 -5.53 8.52 -11.68
N ILE A 652 -6.60 7.75 -11.78
CA ILE A 652 -6.65 6.51 -12.58
C ILE A 652 -6.79 6.85 -14.07
N THR A 653 -5.85 6.35 -14.88
CA THR A 653 -5.87 6.46 -16.34
C THR A 653 -6.30 5.15 -16.96
N PHE A 654 -7.34 5.18 -17.79
CA PHE A 654 -7.85 3.99 -18.50
C PHE A 654 -7.44 4.06 -19.97
N ILE A 655 -6.70 3.05 -20.43
CA ILE A 655 -6.10 3.03 -21.77
C ILE A 655 -6.60 1.82 -22.55
N ASN A 656 -7.16 2.05 -23.74
CA ASN A 656 -7.47 1.04 -24.75
C ASN A 656 -8.39 -0.11 -24.27
N SER A 657 -9.41 0.19 -23.45
CA SER A 657 -10.42 -0.80 -23.10
C SER A 657 -11.22 -1.21 -24.34
N LYS A 658 -11.59 -2.49 -24.43
CA LYS A 658 -12.50 -2.99 -25.47
C LYS A 658 -13.94 -2.73 -25.04
N ASN A 659 -14.78 -2.26 -25.97
CA ASN A 659 -16.21 -1.97 -25.74
C ASN A 659 -16.45 -0.70 -24.91
N PHE A 660 -16.18 -0.73 -23.61
CA PHE A 660 -16.39 0.42 -22.71
C PHE A 660 -15.18 0.56 -21.76
N HIS A 661 -14.80 1.78 -21.41
CA HIS A 661 -13.82 2.01 -20.32
C HIS A 661 -14.50 1.98 -18.95
N PHE A 662 -15.73 2.50 -18.88
CA PHE A 662 -16.64 2.39 -17.75
C PHE A 662 -18.02 1.96 -18.22
N ASN A 663 -18.67 1.08 -17.46
CA ASN A 663 -20.06 0.70 -17.66
C ASN A 663 -20.82 0.82 -16.33
N ILE A 664 -21.68 1.83 -16.23
CA ILE A 664 -22.54 2.13 -15.08
C ILE A 664 -23.93 1.60 -15.41
N PHE A 665 -24.28 0.46 -14.83
CA PHE A 665 -25.55 -0.21 -15.09
C PHE A 665 -26.31 -0.43 -13.79
N ALA A 666 -27.63 -0.19 -13.77
CA ALA A 666 -28.49 -0.46 -12.61
C ALA A 666 -28.00 0.19 -11.29
N SER A 667 -27.41 1.38 -11.37
CA SER A 667 -26.71 2.04 -10.25
C SER A 667 -27.45 3.30 -9.77
N ASN A 668 -27.22 3.75 -8.53
CA ASN A 668 -27.79 5.01 -8.02
C ASN A 668 -26.72 5.83 -7.29
N ASN A 669 -26.71 7.16 -7.42
CA ASN A 669 -25.82 8.08 -6.70
C ASN A 669 -24.31 7.87 -6.96
N ILE A 670 -23.93 7.85 -8.24
CA ILE A 670 -22.54 7.67 -8.67
C ILE A 670 -21.92 9.02 -9.01
N THR A 671 -20.69 9.29 -8.56
CA THR A 671 -19.90 10.44 -9.02
C THR A 671 -18.58 9.94 -9.61
N ILE A 672 -18.33 10.25 -10.88
CA ILE A 672 -17.05 10.04 -11.57
C ILE A 672 -16.40 11.41 -11.68
N ASP A 673 -15.23 11.59 -11.09
CA ASP A 673 -14.52 12.87 -11.06
C ASP A 673 -13.04 12.71 -11.43
N SER A 674 -12.50 13.68 -12.17
CA SER A 674 -11.08 13.80 -12.51
C SER A 674 -10.44 12.56 -13.17
N VAL A 675 -11.19 11.82 -14.01
CA VAL A 675 -10.66 10.65 -14.73
C VAL A 675 -10.06 11.00 -16.09
N TYR A 676 -9.05 10.23 -16.50
CA TYR A 676 -8.42 10.33 -17.83
C TYR A 676 -8.65 9.04 -18.62
N ILE A 677 -9.42 9.10 -19.70
CA ILE A 677 -9.74 7.96 -20.55
C ILE A 677 -9.16 8.20 -21.94
N VAL A 678 -8.37 7.26 -22.44
CA VAL A 678 -7.74 7.34 -23.78
C VAL A 678 -7.86 6.04 -24.54
N ALA A 679 -8.41 6.13 -25.75
CA ALA A 679 -8.29 5.15 -26.82
C ALA A 679 -8.09 5.86 -28.17
N PRO A 680 -7.51 5.19 -29.19
CA PRO A 680 -7.40 5.75 -30.53
C PRO A 680 -8.74 6.22 -31.08
N GLY A 681 -8.76 7.39 -31.72
CA GLY A 681 -10.00 7.97 -32.27
C GLY A 681 -10.63 7.18 -33.42
N ASP A 682 -9.90 6.21 -33.98
CA ASP A 682 -10.35 5.27 -35.02
C ASP A 682 -10.70 3.88 -34.44
N SER A 683 -10.71 3.72 -33.11
CA SER A 683 -10.98 2.46 -32.42
C SER A 683 -12.49 2.16 -32.38
N PRO A 684 -13.01 1.17 -33.14
CA PRO A 684 -14.45 0.94 -33.23
C PRO A 684 -15.01 0.40 -31.91
N ASN A 685 -16.26 0.76 -31.59
CA ASN A 685 -17.00 0.31 -30.40
C ASN A 685 -16.19 0.55 -29.11
N THR A 686 -15.76 1.80 -28.88
CA THR A 686 -15.06 2.19 -27.64
C THR A 686 -15.71 3.40 -27.00
N ASP A 687 -16.62 3.17 -26.05
CA ASP A 687 -17.16 4.26 -25.25
C ASP A 687 -16.23 4.55 -24.06
N GLY A 688 -16.21 5.82 -23.64
CA GLY A 688 -15.60 6.22 -22.39
C GLY A 688 -16.44 5.71 -21.22
N ILE A 689 -17.59 6.35 -20.98
CA ILE A 689 -18.49 6.02 -19.87
C ILE A 689 -19.88 5.67 -20.41
N HIS A 690 -20.28 4.40 -20.32
CA HIS A 690 -21.64 3.97 -20.60
C HIS A 690 -22.51 4.03 -19.33
N ILE A 691 -23.75 4.51 -19.42
CA ILE A 691 -24.69 4.68 -18.31
C ILE A 691 -26.06 4.12 -18.71
N ALA A 692 -26.60 3.11 -18.03
CA ALA A 692 -27.94 2.58 -18.30
C ALA A 692 -28.66 2.16 -17.01
N ILE A 693 -30.00 2.25 -16.98
CA ILE A 693 -30.85 1.87 -15.84
C ILE A 693 -30.37 2.49 -14.51
N SER A 694 -29.81 3.71 -14.55
CA SER A 694 -29.11 4.29 -13.40
C SER A 694 -29.67 5.66 -13.01
N ASN A 695 -29.73 5.97 -11.72
CA ASN A 695 -30.29 7.23 -11.20
C ASN A 695 -29.23 8.09 -10.50
N ASN A 696 -29.28 9.42 -10.64
CA ASN A 696 -28.39 10.36 -9.94
C ASN A 696 -26.89 10.09 -10.22
N VAL A 697 -26.47 10.14 -11.48
CA VAL A 697 -25.06 9.93 -11.88
C VAL A 697 -24.42 11.25 -12.23
N GLN A 698 -23.25 11.56 -11.67
CA GLN A 698 -22.45 12.74 -11.95
C GLN A 698 -21.15 12.35 -12.66
N VAL A 699 -20.80 13.02 -13.76
CA VAL A 699 -19.53 12.89 -14.47
C VAL A 699 -18.88 14.27 -14.52
N LEU A 700 -17.80 14.46 -13.77
CA LEU A 700 -17.21 15.75 -13.43
C LEU A 700 -15.72 15.81 -13.82
N ASN A 701 -15.24 17.00 -14.20
CA ASN A 701 -13.82 17.37 -14.35
C ASN A 701 -12.92 16.36 -15.11
N SER A 702 -13.47 15.62 -16.06
CA SER A 702 -12.79 14.47 -16.69
C SER A 702 -12.32 14.78 -18.10
N VAL A 703 -11.32 14.03 -18.58
CA VAL A 703 -10.87 14.07 -19.99
C VAL A 703 -11.08 12.70 -20.61
N ILE A 704 -11.85 12.66 -21.69
CA ILE A 704 -12.30 11.42 -22.32
C ILE A 704 -12.07 11.52 -23.82
N ALA A 705 -11.15 10.69 -24.33
CA ALA A 705 -10.81 10.56 -25.73
C ALA A 705 -10.96 9.08 -26.13
N THR A 706 -11.89 8.77 -27.03
CA THR A 706 -12.13 7.39 -27.50
C THR A 706 -12.49 7.35 -28.99
N GLY A 707 -12.75 6.17 -29.56
CA GLY A 707 -13.23 6.05 -30.93
C GLY A 707 -14.75 6.09 -31.08
N ASP A 708 -15.51 5.94 -29.99
CA ASP A 708 -16.98 6.01 -29.95
C ASP A 708 -17.45 7.06 -28.91
N ASP A 709 -18.51 6.82 -28.14
CA ASP A 709 -19.13 7.86 -27.30
C ASP A 709 -18.26 8.18 -26.06
N CYS A 710 -17.92 9.45 -25.80
CA CYS A 710 -17.22 9.82 -24.55
C CYS A 710 -18.08 9.45 -23.33
N VAL A 711 -19.38 9.76 -23.42
CA VAL A 711 -20.39 9.30 -22.47
C VAL A 711 -21.60 8.81 -23.27
N SER A 712 -22.00 7.55 -23.08
CA SER A 712 -23.21 6.98 -23.68
C SER A 712 -24.26 6.71 -22.59
N ILE A 713 -25.53 7.01 -22.86
CA ILE A 713 -26.64 6.94 -21.89
C ILE A 713 -27.77 6.09 -22.49
N GLY A 714 -27.95 4.88 -21.97
CA GLY A 714 -29.00 3.92 -22.33
C GLY A 714 -30.29 4.06 -21.49
N PRO A 715 -31.32 3.25 -21.84
CA PRO A 715 -32.67 3.31 -21.27
C PRO A 715 -32.69 3.12 -19.74
N GLY A 716 -33.73 3.63 -19.09
CA GLY A 716 -33.93 3.56 -17.63
C GLY A 716 -33.06 4.51 -16.80
N SER A 717 -32.27 5.38 -17.44
CA SER A 717 -31.36 6.30 -16.76
C SER A 717 -32.04 7.60 -16.34
N LYS A 718 -31.89 8.03 -15.08
CA LYS A 718 -32.55 9.19 -14.50
C LYS A 718 -31.54 10.13 -13.81
N ASN A 719 -31.74 11.44 -13.88
CA ASN A 719 -30.93 12.45 -13.16
C ASN A 719 -29.41 12.31 -13.42
N ILE A 720 -28.98 12.48 -14.67
CA ILE A 720 -27.56 12.39 -15.06
C ILE A 720 -27.01 13.81 -15.20
N ASN A 721 -25.89 14.12 -14.56
CA ASN A 721 -25.22 15.41 -14.65
C ASN A 721 -23.80 15.23 -15.19
N ILE A 722 -23.46 15.86 -16.31
CA ILE A 722 -22.14 15.82 -16.93
C ILE A 722 -21.59 17.24 -16.95
N SER A 723 -20.54 17.51 -16.16
CA SER A 723 -20.02 18.87 -15.98
C SER A 723 -18.50 18.96 -16.09
N ASN A 724 -18.00 20.01 -16.73
CA ASN A 724 -16.56 20.26 -16.87
C ASN A 724 -15.76 19.11 -17.51
N VAL A 725 -16.38 18.40 -18.47
CA VAL A 725 -15.75 17.29 -19.19
C VAL A 725 -15.13 17.76 -20.50
N HIS A 726 -13.88 17.38 -20.76
CA HIS A 726 -13.23 17.48 -22.06
C HIS A 726 -13.47 16.19 -22.83
N CYS A 727 -14.37 16.23 -23.81
CA CYS A 727 -14.73 15.10 -24.65
C CYS A 727 -14.13 15.25 -26.04
N GLY A 728 -13.26 14.31 -26.40
CA GLY A 728 -12.87 14.05 -27.77
C GLY A 728 -11.37 13.74 -27.96
N PRO A 729 -11.00 13.07 -29.07
CA PRO A 729 -11.85 12.64 -30.19
C PRO A 729 -12.90 11.55 -29.82
N GLY A 730 -13.85 11.29 -30.72
CA GLY A 730 -14.90 10.27 -30.54
C GLY A 730 -16.25 10.65 -31.17
N HIS A 731 -17.35 10.11 -30.67
CA HIS A 731 -18.71 10.38 -31.15
C HIS A 731 -19.43 11.51 -30.40
N GLY A 732 -18.91 11.92 -29.24
CA GLY A 732 -19.53 12.94 -28.36
C GLY A 732 -20.24 12.33 -27.15
N ILE A 733 -21.25 13.04 -26.65
CA ILE A 733 -22.15 12.53 -25.59
C ILE A 733 -23.44 12.05 -26.24
N SER A 734 -23.80 10.80 -26.02
CA SER A 734 -24.91 10.16 -26.73
C SER A 734 -25.94 9.58 -25.79
N ILE A 735 -27.20 9.96 -25.99
CA ILE A 735 -28.34 9.30 -25.34
C ILE A 735 -28.94 8.32 -26.34
N GLY A 736 -28.93 7.03 -26.05
CA GLY A 736 -29.90 6.11 -26.63
C GLY A 736 -29.37 4.90 -27.37
N SER A 737 -29.94 4.67 -28.55
CA SER A 737 -30.44 3.37 -29.05
C SER A 737 -31.81 2.99 -28.48
N LEU A 738 -32.63 4.01 -28.14
CA LEU A 738 -33.96 3.85 -27.53
C LEU A 738 -35.03 3.43 -28.55
N GLY A 739 -36.10 2.82 -28.06
CA GLY A 739 -37.24 2.33 -28.84
C GLY A 739 -37.02 0.98 -29.50
N GLY A 740 -36.02 0.21 -29.05
CA GLY A 740 -35.60 -1.04 -29.69
C GLY A 740 -36.25 -2.31 -29.12
N SER A 741 -36.90 -2.22 -27.96
CA SER A 741 -37.48 -3.36 -27.24
C SER A 741 -38.82 -3.02 -26.55
N PRO A 742 -39.71 -4.00 -26.33
CA PRO A 742 -40.95 -3.77 -25.58
C PRO A 742 -40.66 -3.42 -24.12
N ASN A 743 -41.43 -2.48 -23.56
CA ASN A 743 -41.32 -2.01 -22.16
C ASN A 743 -39.95 -1.40 -21.80
N GLU A 744 -39.25 -0.82 -22.77
CA GLU A 744 -38.00 -0.10 -22.53
C GLU A 744 -38.26 1.17 -21.70
N GLU A 745 -37.48 1.38 -20.63
CA GLU A 745 -37.67 2.50 -19.70
C GLU A 745 -37.10 3.83 -20.23
N ASP A 746 -37.75 4.92 -19.86
CA ASP A 746 -37.37 6.28 -20.26
C ASP A 746 -35.98 6.71 -19.71
N VAL A 747 -35.33 7.61 -20.44
CA VAL A 747 -34.19 8.40 -19.95
C VAL A 747 -34.69 9.78 -19.52
N ILE A 748 -34.49 10.16 -18.25
CA ILE A 748 -35.11 11.35 -17.65
C ILE A 748 -34.05 12.23 -16.97
N GLY A 749 -34.05 13.55 -17.20
CA GLY A 749 -33.23 14.49 -16.42
C GLY A 749 -31.72 14.38 -16.69
N VAL A 750 -31.29 14.54 -17.96
CA VAL A 750 -29.87 14.63 -18.32
C VAL A 750 -29.47 16.10 -18.45
N HIS A 751 -28.43 16.50 -17.71
CA HIS A 751 -27.83 17.83 -17.71
C HIS A 751 -26.38 17.74 -18.20
N VAL A 752 -26.02 18.56 -19.18
CA VAL A 752 -24.63 18.67 -19.67
C VAL A 752 -24.23 20.14 -19.59
N THR A 753 -23.25 20.47 -18.75
CA THR A 753 -22.84 21.86 -18.46
C THR A 753 -21.34 22.04 -18.54
N ASN A 754 -20.86 23.19 -19.00
CA ASN A 754 -19.42 23.53 -19.00
C ASN A 754 -18.49 22.49 -19.65
N CYS A 755 -18.97 21.68 -20.61
CA CYS A 755 -18.16 20.66 -21.26
C CYS A 755 -17.52 21.20 -22.54
N ASN A 756 -16.27 20.80 -22.80
CA ASN A 756 -15.55 21.12 -24.02
C ASN A 756 -15.57 19.89 -24.93
N ILE A 757 -16.26 19.97 -26.07
CA ILE A 757 -16.43 18.84 -26.99
C ILE A 757 -15.68 19.16 -28.29
N THR A 758 -14.57 18.48 -28.53
CA THR A 758 -13.61 18.82 -29.61
C THR A 758 -13.25 17.59 -30.44
N ASN A 759 -13.15 17.71 -31.76
CA ASN A 759 -12.77 16.60 -32.65
C ASN A 759 -13.67 15.36 -32.53
N THR A 760 -14.93 15.56 -32.17
CA THR A 760 -15.93 14.49 -32.13
C THR A 760 -16.85 14.55 -33.37
N MET A 761 -17.50 13.44 -33.70
CA MET A 761 -18.50 13.41 -34.77
C MET A 761 -19.78 14.16 -34.42
N ASN A 762 -20.14 14.24 -33.14
CA ASN A 762 -21.32 14.96 -32.65
C ASN A 762 -21.01 15.68 -31.32
N GLY A 763 -21.84 16.67 -30.96
CA GLY A 763 -21.81 17.31 -29.65
C GLY A 763 -22.53 16.45 -28.60
N VAL A 764 -23.79 16.80 -28.32
CA VAL A 764 -24.73 15.96 -27.57
C VAL A 764 -25.80 15.46 -28.55
N ARG A 765 -26.08 14.16 -28.60
CA ARG A 765 -27.07 13.58 -29.54
C ARG A 765 -28.02 12.57 -28.88
N ILE A 766 -29.18 12.36 -29.51
CA ILE A 766 -30.15 11.32 -29.14
C ILE A 766 -30.27 10.31 -30.30
N LYS A 767 -30.10 9.01 -30.01
CA LYS A 767 -30.17 7.88 -30.93
C LYS A 767 -31.47 7.09 -30.64
N SER A 768 -32.31 6.87 -31.64
CA SER A 768 -33.56 6.10 -31.53
C SER A 768 -33.75 5.16 -32.73
N TRP A 769 -34.43 4.04 -32.54
CA TRP A 769 -34.82 3.12 -33.62
C TRP A 769 -35.92 3.71 -34.50
N ALA A 770 -35.80 3.54 -35.82
CA ALA A 770 -36.69 4.18 -36.81
C ALA A 770 -38.11 3.55 -36.88
N LYS A 771 -38.28 2.30 -36.42
CA LYS A 771 -39.59 1.65 -36.27
C LYS A 771 -39.78 1.33 -34.78
N PRO A 772 -40.73 1.96 -34.08
CA PRO A 772 -41.07 1.53 -32.72
C PRO A 772 -41.62 0.10 -32.74
N TYR A 773 -41.36 -0.66 -31.69
CA TYR A 773 -41.87 -2.03 -31.52
C TYR A 773 -43.40 -2.06 -31.70
N GLN A 774 -43.91 -2.91 -32.59
CA GLN A 774 -45.35 -3.08 -32.79
C GLN A 774 -45.95 -3.85 -31.60
N THR A 775 -46.70 -3.15 -30.75
CA THR A 775 -47.54 -3.78 -29.73
C THR A 775 -48.77 -4.40 -30.41
N SER A 776 -48.87 -5.74 -30.43
CA SER A 776 -50.13 -6.42 -30.73
C SER A 776 -51.12 -6.17 -29.59
N LEU A 777 -51.98 -5.18 -29.76
CA LEU A 777 -53.17 -4.97 -28.93
C LEU A 777 -54.23 -6.02 -29.22
#